data_AF-A0AAD6J0N4-F1
#
_entry.id   AF-A0AAD6J0N4-F1
#
_cell.length_a   1.000
_cell.length_b   1.000
_cell.length_c   1.000
_cell.angle_alpha   90.00
_cell.angle_beta   90.00
_cell.angle_gamma   90.00
#
_symmetry.space_group_name_H-M   'P 1'
#
loop_
_entity.id
_entity.type
_entity.pdbx_description
1 polymer ?
#
loop_
_entity_poly.entity_id
_entity_poly.type
_entity_poly.pdbx_seq_one_letter_code
_entity_poly.pdbx_strand_id
1 'polypeptide(L)'
;MVGRVAAAAKRCETHLLGQSPSASVLKAARIENIFEHLQDFCPCNHPPTATPQHSMAATTPQDSSAALPEGIFSLLDTDLYKLTMQCAVMQHYPDTDVTYHYTNRTPQLKLNRKAFDWIKAQIDKLSNIQLTASEEQFLRAKCPYLPPAYIAYLQAFRFHPDTQVDAVFDGGQEPDDVGELTLDVKGKWVETILYEIPLLVLVSEAFFRFVDTDWDYEGQFEKAYGKAEVLLKHGAVFTEFGTRRRRSYHAQDVVMQGLMKAAEDFKDDEAYAGSFNSSSNVHFCHRHNLNPVGTVAHEWFMGIAAENNGYENASEQGLLKWTQTFGPGVLSIALTDTFGTEEFLRAFAKPCPVPAAEGKTYAQVFAGIRQDSGDPAKYVEWIREFYDRVGVTGPKSVVFSDSLNTELVIKYKACAEAQGLVPSFGIGTFLTNADRECADDFEHKSDGSKSTPLNIVIKLSSAEGHAAVKISDNIGKNTGDKAVVEQVKERLGYTEHGNVVDEAKSYQQNPYSHHNPNDNYGPSNYQEQQQGGRGYEMTPLNSQPFQQATNPQAFFSEIGELRQLNTDINAKISEIESLQHESLGQVDEYSISQTSASVDAVAAEISQMNRSLADRIRTLKSKTANDTEKSGQVTVLQRTFEKTINRYQQVEVAHQRKTREQIVRQYRIANPDATDEDIKEIQEGDANPQIFSQATMTGQRSGAARSALAEVRSRHNDIQKIERTMVELAQLFEHMNQLVVEQGEMVEQIEDHGNKVEEDTSTAVKELDTAIKSAAGARRKKWWCLLLVLIIILIIVIIVVVVTKPWQKK
;
A
#
# COMPACT_ATOMS: atom_id res chain seq x y z
N MET A 1 45.93 -42.32 -33.11
CA MET A 1 45.91 -40.94 -32.59
C MET A 1 45.39 -41.02 -31.15
N VAL A 2 46.18 -41.35 -30.14
CA VAL A 2 47.60 -41.03 -29.91
C VAL A 2 47.84 -39.53 -29.95
N GLY A 3 47.98 -38.96 -28.76
CA GLY A 3 49.20 -38.23 -28.43
C GLY A 3 49.14 -36.72 -28.58
N ARG A 4 49.82 -36.08 -27.62
CA ARG A 4 50.22 -34.65 -27.59
C ARG A 4 49.03 -33.75 -27.27
N VAL A 5 48.76 -33.44 -26.01
CA VAL A 5 49.46 -32.36 -25.29
C VAL A 5 49.70 -32.75 -23.81
N ALA A 6 50.52 -33.78 -23.60
CA ALA A 6 51.30 -33.93 -22.37
C ALA A 6 52.68 -33.29 -22.63
N ALA A 7 52.72 -31.95 -22.61
CA ALA A 7 53.95 -31.18 -22.84
C ALA A 7 53.86 -29.77 -22.23
N ALA A 8 53.69 -29.68 -20.91
CA ALA A 8 54.00 -28.44 -20.16
C ALA A 8 54.21 -28.66 -18.63
N ALA A 9 54.49 -29.89 -18.18
CA ALA A 9 54.75 -30.17 -16.75
C ALA A 9 56.04 -30.99 -16.56
N LYS A 10 57.14 -30.56 -17.21
CA LYS A 10 58.49 -31.08 -16.96
C LYS A 10 59.56 -30.02 -17.21
N ARG A 11 59.76 -29.14 -16.22
CA ARG A 11 60.89 -28.23 -15.91
C ARG A 11 60.33 -27.28 -14.85
N CYS A 12 60.74 -27.21 -13.59
CA CYS A 12 61.98 -27.60 -12.94
C CYS A 12 61.67 -28.03 -11.50
N GLU A 13 62.09 -29.23 -11.14
CA GLU A 13 62.39 -29.62 -9.77
C GLU A 13 63.92 -29.66 -9.69
N THR A 14 64.55 -28.65 -9.08
CA THR A 14 65.85 -28.74 -8.38
C THR A 14 66.25 -27.37 -7.82
N HIS A 15 66.64 -27.38 -6.54
CA HIS A 15 67.30 -26.31 -5.77
C HIS A 15 66.41 -25.19 -5.21
N LEU A 16 66.02 -25.28 -3.94
CA LEU A 16 66.82 -24.74 -2.83
C LEU A 16 66.25 -25.16 -1.47
N LEU A 17 67.17 -25.59 -0.61
CA LEU A 17 67.01 -25.93 0.81
C LEU A 17 66.85 -24.65 1.65
N GLY A 18 66.01 -24.68 2.69
CA GLY A 18 65.99 -23.60 3.69
C GLY A 18 64.80 -23.59 4.67
N GLN A 19 64.80 -24.52 5.64
CA GLN A 19 64.30 -24.42 7.02
C GLN A 19 62.90 -23.80 7.37
N SER A 20 61.97 -24.70 7.70
CA SER A 20 61.03 -24.74 8.85
C SER A 20 59.81 -23.79 8.96
N PRO A 21 58.68 -24.22 9.58
CA PRO A 21 57.35 -24.02 9.00
C PRO A 21 56.34 -23.23 9.86
N SER A 22 55.31 -22.67 9.21
CA SER A 22 54.02 -22.33 9.82
C SER A 22 53.00 -23.46 9.60
N ALA A 23 52.32 -23.85 10.67
CA ALA A 23 51.25 -24.84 10.64
C ALA A 23 49.96 -24.27 10.04
N SER A 24 49.45 -24.92 9.00
CA SER A 24 48.03 -25.16 8.73
C SER A 24 47.87 -25.71 7.32
N VAL A 25 46.80 -26.47 7.11
CA VAL A 25 46.34 -27.04 5.84
C VAL A 25 47.01 -28.37 5.46
N LEU A 26 46.31 -29.47 5.77
CA LEU A 26 46.16 -30.59 4.84
C LEU A 26 44.93 -31.43 5.28
N LYS A 27 43.82 -31.18 4.61
CA LYS A 27 42.68 -32.09 4.48
C LYS A 27 42.47 -32.32 2.99
N ALA A 28 42.17 -33.57 2.66
CA ALA A 28 41.71 -34.10 1.38
C ALA A 28 42.79 -34.49 0.34
N ALA A 29 43.11 -35.79 0.29
CA ALA A 29 43.03 -36.56 -0.95
C ALA A 29 42.93 -38.07 -0.65
N ARG A 30 41.90 -38.67 -1.24
CA ARG A 30 41.38 -40.05 -1.24
C ARG A 30 42.41 -41.09 -1.76
N ILE A 31 42.51 -42.26 -1.09
CA ILE A 31 41.97 -43.60 -1.44
C ILE A 31 42.74 -44.33 -2.58
N GLU A 32 43.27 -45.52 -2.29
CA GLU A 32 42.85 -46.81 -2.89
C GLU A 32 43.62 -48.03 -2.31
N ASN A 33 42.86 -49.12 -2.09
CA ASN A 33 43.27 -50.55 -2.10
C ASN A 33 44.10 -51.08 -0.89
N ILE A 34 43.84 -52.24 -0.26
CA ILE A 34 43.21 -53.52 -0.65
C ILE A 34 42.74 -54.31 0.60
N PHE A 35 41.69 -55.11 0.43
CA PHE A 35 41.14 -56.15 1.32
C PHE A 35 42.12 -57.29 1.63
N GLU A 36 42.17 -57.82 2.87
CA GLU A 36 42.04 -59.26 3.17
C GLU A 36 42.25 -59.63 4.67
N HIS A 37 41.49 -60.65 5.09
CA HIS A 37 41.64 -61.55 6.26
C HIS A 37 40.87 -61.29 7.58
N LEU A 38 39.85 -62.15 7.73
CA LEU A 38 39.09 -62.67 8.88
C LEU A 38 40.03 -63.04 10.08
N GLN A 39 39.63 -63.14 11.37
CA GLN A 39 38.57 -64.00 11.93
C GLN A 39 38.49 -63.83 13.49
N ASP A 40 37.32 -64.17 14.07
CA ASP A 40 37.03 -64.61 15.46
C ASP A 40 36.96 -63.63 16.66
N PHE A 41 35.75 -63.33 17.15
CA PHE A 41 35.09 -64.00 18.31
C PHE A 41 33.71 -63.37 18.61
N CYS A 42 32.69 -64.23 18.77
CA CYS A 42 31.30 -63.96 19.21
C CYS A 42 31.13 -64.50 20.67
N PRO A 43 29.97 -64.49 21.38
CA PRO A 43 28.64 -63.92 21.08
C PRO A 43 27.92 -63.27 22.30
N CYS A 44 26.74 -62.65 22.07
CA CYS A 44 25.51 -62.82 22.88
C CYS A 44 24.27 -62.17 22.20
N ASN A 45 23.13 -62.87 22.29
CA ASN A 45 21.91 -62.81 21.47
C ASN A 45 20.94 -61.64 21.72
N HIS A 46 20.21 -61.21 20.67
CA HIS A 46 18.73 -61.04 20.63
C HIS A 46 18.22 -60.85 19.16
N PRO A 47 16.93 -61.18 18.85
CA PRO A 47 16.43 -61.61 17.52
C PRO A 47 15.99 -60.48 16.56
N PRO A 48 15.66 -60.77 15.28
CA PRO A 48 15.92 -59.85 14.16
C PRO A 48 14.74 -58.95 13.79
N THR A 49 15.00 -57.66 13.65
CA THR A 49 14.21 -56.72 12.85
C THR A 49 14.69 -56.77 11.39
N ALA A 50 13.77 -57.09 10.49
CA ALA A 50 13.99 -57.09 9.05
C ALA A 50 14.31 -55.68 8.54
N THR A 51 15.48 -55.53 7.92
CA THR A 51 15.88 -54.36 7.14
C THR A 51 15.35 -54.49 5.71
N PRO A 52 14.60 -53.51 5.16
CA PRO A 52 14.42 -53.41 3.73
C PRO A 52 15.56 -52.59 3.12
N GLN A 53 16.08 -53.10 2.01
CA GLN A 53 17.06 -52.46 1.14
C GLN A 53 16.50 -51.16 0.55
N HIS A 54 17.26 -50.07 0.64
CA HIS A 54 17.02 -48.85 -0.13
C HIS A 54 17.32 -49.11 -1.61
N SER A 55 16.28 -49.35 -2.39
CA SER A 55 16.26 -49.16 -3.83
C SER A 55 15.76 -47.75 -4.12
N MET A 56 16.61 -46.90 -4.72
CA MET A 56 16.18 -45.65 -5.33
C MET A 56 15.39 -45.98 -6.60
N ALA A 57 14.07 -46.09 -6.45
CA ALA A 57 13.14 -46.06 -7.56
C ALA A 57 12.47 -44.68 -7.58
N ALA A 58 12.58 -44.00 -8.73
CA ALA A 58 11.85 -42.79 -9.03
C ALA A 58 10.37 -43.00 -8.72
N THR A 59 9.83 -42.20 -7.80
CA THR A 59 8.43 -42.26 -7.42
C THR A 59 7.64 -41.56 -8.52
N THR A 60 7.02 -42.36 -9.39
CA THR A 60 5.91 -41.93 -10.25
C THR A 60 4.83 -41.30 -9.35
N PRO A 61 4.19 -40.18 -9.74
CA PRO A 61 3.18 -39.53 -8.92
C PRO A 61 2.01 -40.50 -8.70
N GLN A 62 1.91 -41.03 -7.48
CA GLN A 62 0.75 -41.78 -7.02
C GLN A 62 -0.33 -40.78 -6.63
N ASP A 63 -1.54 -41.02 -7.16
CA ASP A 63 -2.81 -40.43 -6.75
C ASP A 63 -2.85 -40.02 -5.27
N SER A 64 -3.05 -38.72 -5.03
CA SER A 64 -3.69 -38.25 -3.81
C SER A 64 -4.71 -37.17 -4.17
N SER A 65 -5.92 -37.63 -4.48
CA SER A 65 -7.14 -36.82 -4.45
C SER A 65 -7.53 -36.45 -3.00
N ALA A 66 -6.56 -36.08 -2.16
CA ALA A 66 -6.84 -35.42 -0.91
C ALA A 66 -7.43 -34.05 -1.27
N ALA A 67 -8.69 -33.80 -0.91
CA ALA A 67 -9.31 -32.51 -1.14
C ALA A 67 -8.40 -31.41 -0.61
N LEU A 68 -8.09 -30.42 -1.46
CA LEU A 68 -7.32 -29.25 -1.05
C LEU A 68 -8.00 -28.62 0.16
N PRO A 69 -7.25 -28.27 1.21
CA PRO A 69 -7.86 -27.74 2.42
C PRO A 69 -8.55 -26.40 2.11
N GLU A 70 -9.74 -26.23 2.67
CA GLU A 70 -10.56 -25.03 2.53
C GLU A 70 -10.36 -24.09 3.73
N GLY A 71 -10.29 -22.79 3.48
CA GLY A 71 -10.14 -21.80 4.55
C GLY A 71 -8.84 -21.95 5.34
N ILE A 72 -8.93 -21.85 6.66
CA ILE A 72 -7.79 -21.88 7.59
C ILE A 72 -7.87 -23.14 8.45
N PHE A 73 -6.78 -23.89 8.51
CA PHE A 73 -6.71 -25.19 9.20
C PHE A 73 -5.44 -25.36 10.05
N SER A 74 -4.53 -24.40 10.01
CA SER A 74 -3.29 -24.36 10.79
C SER A 74 -3.18 -23.02 11.49
N LEU A 75 -2.65 -23.01 12.72
CA LEU A 75 -2.34 -21.76 13.44
C LEU A 75 -1.21 -20.99 12.75
N LEU A 76 -0.37 -21.70 11.99
CA LEU A 76 0.75 -21.14 11.26
C LEU A 76 0.36 -20.64 9.86
N ASP A 77 -0.87 -20.86 9.40
CA ASP A 77 -1.39 -20.26 8.15
C ASP A 77 -1.72 -18.78 8.37
N THR A 78 -0.68 -18.04 8.72
CA THR A 78 -0.66 -16.63 9.09
C THR A 78 0.72 -16.06 8.77
N ASP A 79 0.82 -14.74 8.75
CA ASP A 79 2.10 -14.06 8.53
C ASP A 79 2.93 -14.03 9.82
N LEU A 80 4.25 -14.26 9.75
CA LEU A 80 5.14 -14.35 10.92
C LEU A 80 5.01 -13.15 11.87
N TYR A 81 4.79 -11.95 11.34
CA TYR A 81 4.70 -10.75 12.16
C TYR A 81 3.55 -10.81 13.17
N LYS A 82 2.49 -11.59 12.90
CA LYS A 82 1.40 -11.82 13.84
C LYS A 82 1.86 -12.57 15.08
N LEU A 83 2.72 -13.58 14.91
CA LEU A 83 3.28 -14.35 16.01
C LEU A 83 4.30 -13.53 16.80
N THR A 84 5.15 -12.76 16.12
CA THR A 84 6.14 -11.92 16.83
C THR A 84 5.46 -10.77 17.57
N MET A 85 4.44 -10.14 17.00
CA MET A 85 3.66 -9.15 17.73
C MET A 85 2.85 -9.77 18.87
N GLN A 86 2.23 -10.94 18.71
CA GLN A 86 1.54 -11.60 19.82
C GLN A 86 2.50 -11.90 20.98
N CYS A 87 3.73 -12.33 20.67
CA CYS A 87 4.78 -12.51 21.67
C CYS A 87 5.11 -11.22 22.43
N ALA A 88 5.26 -10.10 21.71
CA ALA A 88 5.53 -8.80 22.33
C ALA A 88 4.33 -8.28 23.14
N VAL A 89 3.11 -8.46 22.65
CA VAL A 89 1.86 -8.11 23.34
C VAL A 89 1.70 -8.97 24.60
N MET A 90 1.95 -10.28 24.54
CA MET A 90 1.92 -11.17 25.71
C MET A 90 2.87 -10.68 26.82
N GLN A 91 4.04 -10.17 26.46
CA GLN A 91 5.03 -9.71 27.44
C GLN A 91 4.68 -8.35 28.06
N HIS A 92 4.11 -7.43 27.27
CA HIS A 92 3.99 -6.02 27.68
C HIS A 92 2.56 -5.53 27.89
N TYR A 93 1.58 -6.18 27.26
CA TYR A 93 0.17 -5.77 27.19
C TYR A 93 -0.78 -7.00 27.24
N PRO A 94 -0.59 -7.95 28.20
CA PRO A 94 -1.40 -9.17 28.24
C PRO A 94 -2.89 -8.90 28.54
N ASP A 95 -3.17 -7.81 29.24
CA ASP A 95 -4.51 -7.46 29.74
C ASP A 95 -5.22 -6.37 28.92
N THR A 96 -4.56 -5.82 27.88
CA THR A 96 -5.11 -4.73 27.06
C THR A 96 -6.30 -5.20 26.23
N ASP A 97 -7.45 -4.54 26.36
CA ASP A 97 -8.62 -4.76 25.51
C ASP A 97 -8.53 -3.94 24.22
N VAL A 98 -8.82 -4.59 23.09
CA VAL A 98 -8.75 -3.97 21.76
C VAL A 98 -10.00 -4.25 20.93
N THR A 99 -10.16 -3.44 19.88
CA THR A 99 -11.12 -3.71 18.81
C THR A 99 -10.41 -3.60 17.47
N TYR A 100 -10.71 -4.53 16.56
CA TYR A 100 -10.36 -4.46 15.16
C TYR A 100 -11.61 -4.31 14.32
N HIS A 101 -11.50 -3.58 13.21
CA HIS A 101 -12.59 -3.36 12.28
C HIS A 101 -12.17 -3.73 10.86
N TYR A 102 -13.04 -4.49 10.18
CA TYR A 102 -12.93 -4.79 8.76
C TYR A 102 -13.39 -3.62 7.89
N THR A 103 -12.74 -3.40 6.76
CA THR A 103 -13.18 -2.42 5.76
C THR A 103 -12.96 -2.96 4.35
N ASN A 104 -14.02 -2.97 3.54
CA ASN A 104 -13.94 -3.15 2.10
C ASN A 104 -13.73 -1.78 1.42
N ARG A 105 -12.57 -1.60 0.78
CA ARG A 105 -12.20 -0.39 0.04
C ARG A 105 -12.55 -0.48 -1.45
N THR A 106 -13.25 -1.53 -1.84
CA THR A 106 -13.83 -1.77 -3.16
C THR A 106 -15.34 -1.99 -3.02
N PRO A 107 -16.12 -0.94 -2.71
CA PRO A 107 -17.55 -1.07 -2.41
C PRO A 107 -18.39 -1.59 -3.59
N GLN A 108 -17.85 -1.56 -4.81
CA GLN A 108 -18.46 -2.18 -5.98
C GLN A 108 -18.32 -3.72 -6.00
N LEU A 109 -17.34 -4.28 -5.29
CA LEU A 109 -17.10 -5.72 -5.17
C LEU A 109 -17.69 -6.20 -3.85
N LYS A 110 -18.95 -6.66 -3.89
CA LYS A 110 -19.72 -7.07 -2.72
C LYS A 110 -19.82 -8.59 -2.61
N LEU A 111 -20.12 -9.08 -1.41
CA LEU A 111 -20.37 -10.50 -1.17
C LEU A 111 -21.84 -10.85 -1.41
N ASN A 112 -22.12 -12.10 -1.77
CA ASN A 112 -23.47 -12.66 -1.69
C ASN A 112 -23.69 -13.42 -0.38
N ARG A 113 -24.95 -13.70 -0.05
CA ARG A 113 -25.37 -14.46 1.15
C ARG A 113 -24.63 -15.77 1.27
N LYS A 114 -24.49 -16.53 0.17
CA LYS A 114 -23.78 -17.81 0.14
C LYS A 114 -22.32 -17.67 0.58
N ALA A 115 -21.61 -16.65 0.12
CA ALA A 115 -20.25 -16.35 0.53
C ALA A 115 -20.19 -16.03 2.03
N PHE A 116 -21.12 -15.21 2.53
CA PHE A 116 -21.20 -14.87 3.95
C PHE A 116 -21.47 -16.09 4.84
N ASP A 117 -22.42 -16.95 4.47
CA ASP A 117 -22.75 -18.15 5.24
C ASP A 117 -21.55 -19.11 5.30
N TRP A 118 -20.80 -19.22 4.22
CA TRP A 118 -19.54 -19.97 4.20
C TRP A 118 -18.48 -19.32 5.10
N ILE A 119 -18.29 -17.98 5.05
CA ILE A 119 -17.36 -17.26 5.93
C ILE A 119 -17.69 -17.55 7.40
N LYS A 120 -18.97 -17.43 7.78
CA LYS A 120 -19.42 -17.68 9.15
C LYS A 120 -19.09 -19.11 9.60
N ALA A 121 -19.39 -20.10 8.76
CA ALA A 121 -19.05 -21.50 9.04
C ALA A 121 -17.55 -21.76 9.15
N GLN A 122 -16.70 -21.01 8.42
CA GLN A 122 -15.24 -21.10 8.54
C GLN A 122 -14.70 -20.39 9.79
N ILE A 123 -15.29 -19.24 10.17
CA ILE A 123 -14.98 -18.54 11.41
C ILE A 123 -15.22 -19.45 12.61
N ASP A 124 -16.35 -20.17 12.65
CA ASP A 124 -16.67 -21.11 13.72
C ASP A 124 -15.60 -22.22 13.85
N LYS A 125 -15.04 -22.67 12.72
CA LYS A 125 -13.99 -23.71 12.69
C LYS A 125 -12.65 -23.26 13.26
N LEU A 126 -12.38 -21.95 13.34
CA LEU A 126 -11.13 -21.42 13.91
C LEU A 126 -10.93 -21.90 15.36
N SER A 127 -12.02 -22.10 16.11
CA SER A 127 -11.98 -22.64 17.49
C SER A 127 -11.32 -24.02 17.60
N ASN A 128 -11.25 -24.80 16.53
CA ASN A 128 -10.66 -26.14 16.50
C ASN A 128 -9.16 -26.12 16.19
N ILE A 129 -8.60 -24.97 15.83
CA ILE A 129 -7.21 -24.86 15.41
C ILE A 129 -6.31 -24.79 16.65
N GLN A 130 -5.23 -25.56 16.60
CA GLN A 130 -4.22 -25.63 17.66
C GLN A 130 -2.84 -25.85 17.03
N LEU A 131 -1.80 -25.37 17.71
CA LEU A 131 -0.42 -25.65 17.31
C LEU A 131 -0.13 -27.15 17.42
N THR A 132 0.28 -27.77 16.32
CA THR A 132 0.69 -29.17 16.30
C THR A 132 2.14 -29.34 16.77
N ALA A 133 2.52 -30.57 17.15
CA ALA A 133 3.90 -30.85 17.58
C ALA A 133 4.95 -30.60 16.47
N SER A 134 4.60 -30.86 15.20
CA SER A 134 5.50 -30.58 14.06
C SER A 134 5.70 -29.09 13.85
N GLU A 135 4.61 -28.31 13.93
CA GLU A 135 4.64 -26.86 13.83
C GLU A 135 5.41 -26.22 14.98
N GLU A 136 5.25 -26.74 16.20
CA GLU A 136 6.05 -26.31 17.35
C GLU A 136 7.54 -26.56 17.13
N GLN A 137 7.92 -27.77 16.67
CA GLN A 137 9.31 -28.10 16.38
C GLN A 137 9.88 -27.18 15.29
N PHE A 138 9.09 -26.88 14.26
CA PHE A 138 9.46 -25.93 13.23
C PHE A 138 9.71 -24.52 13.78
N LEU A 139 8.79 -24.00 14.61
CA LEU A 139 8.97 -22.69 15.26
C LEU A 139 10.24 -22.66 16.12
N ARG A 140 10.51 -23.70 16.91
CA ARG A 140 11.74 -23.77 17.72
C ARG A 140 13.01 -23.76 16.86
N ALA A 141 12.97 -24.40 15.70
CA ALA A 141 14.12 -24.51 14.81
C ALA A 141 14.35 -23.22 13.99
N LYS A 142 13.30 -22.65 13.39
CA LYS A 142 13.39 -21.52 12.45
C LYS A 142 13.16 -20.15 13.08
N CYS A 143 12.50 -20.12 14.24
CA CYS A 143 12.18 -18.89 14.97
C CYS A 143 12.72 -18.94 16.42
N PRO A 144 14.04 -19.16 16.63
CA PRO A 144 14.63 -19.36 17.96
C PRO A 144 14.53 -18.13 18.88
N TYR A 145 14.21 -16.96 18.31
CA TYR A 145 13.92 -15.72 19.04
C TYR A 145 12.55 -15.73 19.73
N LEU A 146 11.67 -16.69 19.43
CA LEU A 146 10.42 -16.88 20.15
C LEU A 146 10.71 -17.59 21.49
N PRO A 147 10.46 -16.94 22.65
CA PRO A 147 10.80 -17.51 23.94
C PRO A 147 10.01 -18.80 24.23
N PRO A 148 10.57 -19.76 24.99
CA PRO A 148 9.87 -20.99 25.36
C PRO A 148 8.51 -20.75 26.04
N ALA A 149 8.37 -19.67 26.82
CA ALA A 149 7.11 -19.29 27.46
C ALA A 149 6.02 -18.91 26.43
N TYR A 150 6.40 -18.22 25.35
CA TYR A 150 5.48 -17.89 24.27
C TYR A 150 5.09 -19.12 23.45
N ILE A 151 6.02 -20.04 23.18
CA ILE A 151 5.69 -21.31 22.52
C ILE A 151 4.71 -22.12 23.38
N ALA A 152 4.91 -22.18 24.70
CA ALA A 152 3.97 -22.83 25.62
C ALA A 152 2.58 -22.15 25.61
N TYR A 153 2.54 -20.82 25.54
CA TYR A 153 1.29 -20.08 25.35
C TYR A 153 0.60 -20.45 24.04
N LEU A 154 1.31 -20.47 22.91
CA LEU A 154 0.76 -20.87 21.61
C LEU A 154 0.21 -22.31 21.57
N GLN A 155 0.82 -23.24 22.29
CA GLN A 155 0.28 -24.62 22.42
C GLN A 155 -1.08 -24.63 23.14
N ALA A 156 -1.25 -23.78 24.15
CA ALA A 156 -2.48 -23.64 24.93
C ALA A 156 -3.52 -22.73 24.25
N PHE A 157 -3.09 -21.81 23.39
CA PHE A 157 -3.92 -20.81 22.72
C PHE A 157 -5.06 -21.47 21.92
N ARG A 158 -6.27 -20.93 22.06
CA ARG A 158 -7.43 -21.28 21.23
C ARG A 158 -8.13 -20.00 20.82
N PHE A 159 -8.65 -19.99 19.60
CA PHE A 159 -9.57 -18.96 19.15
C PHE A 159 -10.92 -19.11 19.85
N HIS A 160 -11.57 -17.98 20.19
CA HIS A 160 -12.92 -17.94 20.76
C HIS A 160 -13.85 -17.09 19.88
N PRO A 161 -14.07 -17.49 18.61
CA PRO A 161 -14.78 -16.67 17.63
C PRO A 161 -16.23 -16.36 18.03
N ASP A 162 -16.86 -17.24 18.80
CA ASP A 162 -18.22 -17.09 19.34
C ASP A 162 -18.39 -15.88 20.28
N THR A 163 -17.30 -15.45 20.92
CA THR A 163 -17.29 -14.31 21.84
C THR A 163 -16.49 -13.12 21.30
N GLN A 164 -15.52 -13.37 20.42
CA GLN A 164 -14.56 -12.38 19.96
C GLN A 164 -14.89 -11.81 18.57
N VAL A 165 -15.66 -12.49 17.73
CA VAL A 165 -15.93 -12.06 16.35
C VAL A 165 -17.42 -11.75 16.17
N ASP A 166 -17.72 -10.53 15.75
CA ASP A 166 -19.05 -10.11 15.35
C ASP A 166 -19.09 -9.94 13.84
N ALA A 167 -19.84 -10.81 13.15
CA ALA A 167 -19.96 -10.84 11.70
C ALA A 167 -21.42 -10.67 11.28
N VAL A 168 -21.71 -9.56 10.60
CA VAL A 168 -23.05 -9.16 10.18
C VAL A 168 -23.08 -8.96 8.67
N PHE A 169 -24.18 -9.41 8.05
CA PHE A 169 -24.42 -9.23 6.62
C PHE A 169 -25.69 -8.42 6.38
N ASP A 170 -25.52 -7.24 5.80
CA ASP A 170 -26.61 -6.36 5.39
C ASP A 170 -27.00 -6.66 3.94
N GLY A 171 -27.96 -7.58 3.79
CA GLY A 171 -28.48 -8.04 2.51
C GLY A 171 -29.63 -9.04 2.71
N GLY A 172 -30.25 -9.48 1.62
CA GLY A 172 -31.36 -10.44 1.66
C GLY A 172 -30.95 -11.84 2.13
N GLN A 173 -31.91 -12.76 2.25
CA GLN A 173 -31.70 -14.10 2.82
C GLN A 173 -31.50 -15.19 1.77
N GLU A 174 -31.73 -14.90 0.50
CA GLU A 174 -31.55 -15.86 -0.59
C GLU A 174 -30.06 -16.00 -0.95
N PRO A 175 -29.59 -17.17 -1.41
CA PRO A 175 -28.15 -17.44 -1.62
C PRO A 175 -27.40 -16.43 -2.47
N ASP A 176 -28.05 -15.87 -3.48
CA ASP A 176 -27.45 -14.94 -4.45
C ASP A 176 -27.70 -13.47 -4.07
N ASP A 177 -28.39 -13.19 -2.96
CA ASP A 177 -28.60 -11.82 -2.49
C ASP A 177 -27.27 -11.17 -2.13
N VAL A 178 -27.01 -10.01 -2.73
CA VAL A 178 -25.78 -9.23 -2.54
C VAL A 178 -25.94 -8.29 -1.34
N GLY A 179 -24.89 -8.16 -0.54
CA GLY A 179 -24.92 -7.36 0.68
C GLY A 179 -23.54 -6.91 1.16
N GLU A 180 -23.55 -6.06 2.19
CA GLU A 180 -22.34 -5.58 2.85
C GLU A 180 -21.97 -6.46 4.04
N LEU A 181 -20.68 -6.79 4.16
CA LEU A 181 -20.13 -7.48 5.33
C LEU A 181 -19.60 -6.44 6.33
N THR A 182 -20.11 -6.50 7.55
CA THR A 182 -19.46 -5.90 8.72
C THR A 182 -18.78 -7.00 9.52
N LEU A 183 -17.52 -6.80 9.89
CA LEU A 183 -16.77 -7.72 10.72
C LEU A 183 -15.96 -6.95 11.75
N ASP A 184 -16.22 -7.21 13.03
CA ASP A 184 -15.50 -6.67 14.18
C ASP A 184 -14.85 -7.80 14.98
N VAL A 185 -13.67 -7.55 15.53
CA VAL A 185 -13.01 -8.44 16.50
C VAL A 185 -12.76 -7.70 17.80
N LYS A 186 -13.21 -8.23 18.93
CA LYS A 186 -13.17 -7.58 20.26
C LYS A 186 -12.65 -8.54 21.33
N GLY A 187 -11.81 -8.05 22.23
CA GLY A 187 -11.28 -8.83 23.35
C GLY A 187 -9.84 -8.44 23.70
N LYS A 188 -9.15 -9.30 24.45
CA LYS A 188 -7.75 -9.07 24.81
C LYS A 188 -6.86 -9.04 23.57
N TRP A 189 -5.90 -8.11 23.53
CA TRP A 189 -5.02 -7.94 22.39
C TRP A 189 -4.24 -9.22 22.11
N VAL A 190 -3.69 -9.85 23.15
CA VAL A 190 -2.96 -11.11 23.04
C VAL A 190 -3.82 -12.23 22.44
N GLU A 191 -5.14 -12.22 22.66
CA GLU A 191 -6.05 -13.26 22.18
C GLU A 191 -6.57 -12.97 20.77
N THR A 192 -6.74 -11.70 20.42
CA THR A 192 -7.42 -11.26 19.20
C THR A 192 -6.48 -10.91 18.04
N ILE A 193 -5.20 -10.65 18.32
CA ILE A 193 -4.20 -10.22 17.33
C ILE A 193 -4.05 -11.17 16.13
N LEU A 194 -4.30 -12.47 16.33
CA LEU A 194 -4.14 -13.49 15.30
C LEU A 194 -5.32 -13.56 14.31
N TYR A 195 -6.43 -12.85 14.52
CA TYR A 195 -7.61 -12.91 13.64
C TYR A 195 -7.46 -12.16 12.31
N GLU A 196 -6.60 -11.12 12.21
CA GLU A 196 -6.50 -10.29 11.00
C GLU A 196 -6.30 -11.15 9.73
N ILE A 197 -5.31 -12.05 9.76
CA ILE A 197 -4.93 -12.81 8.57
C ILE A 197 -5.97 -13.89 8.22
N PRO A 198 -6.41 -14.75 9.17
CA PRO A 198 -7.46 -15.72 8.91
C PRO A 198 -8.72 -15.09 8.33
N LEU A 199 -9.22 -14.01 8.92
CA LEU A 199 -10.48 -13.40 8.48
C LEU A 199 -10.36 -12.75 7.10
N LEU A 200 -9.25 -12.07 6.79
CA LEU A 200 -9.02 -11.52 5.45
C LEU A 200 -8.90 -12.62 4.39
N VAL A 201 -8.21 -13.71 4.69
CA VAL A 201 -8.11 -14.88 3.79
C VAL A 201 -9.49 -15.48 3.52
N LEU A 202 -10.30 -15.68 4.56
CA LEU A 202 -11.65 -16.23 4.42
C LEU A 202 -12.55 -15.34 3.56
N VAL A 203 -12.50 -14.02 3.75
CA VAL A 203 -13.28 -13.07 2.94
C VAL A 203 -12.82 -13.09 1.47
N SER A 204 -11.51 -13.06 1.22
CA SER A 204 -10.94 -13.14 -0.12
C SER A 204 -11.34 -14.44 -0.82
N GLU A 205 -11.13 -15.59 -0.18
CA GLU A 205 -11.45 -16.90 -0.73
C GLU A 205 -12.94 -17.07 -0.98
N ALA A 206 -13.80 -16.60 -0.07
CA ALA A 206 -15.25 -16.66 -0.26
C ALA A 206 -15.72 -15.86 -1.48
N PHE A 207 -15.15 -14.67 -1.70
CA PHE A 207 -15.48 -13.86 -2.87
C PHE A 207 -15.14 -14.59 -4.17
N PHE A 208 -13.92 -15.12 -4.29
CA PHE A 208 -13.50 -15.83 -5.50
C PHE A 208 -14.09 -17.24 -5.64
N ARG A 209 -14.72 -17.75 -4.58
CA ARG A 209 -15.38 -19.06 -4.59
C ARG A 209 -16.87 -18.99 -4.94
N PHE A 210 -17.54 -17.89 -4.60
CA PHE A 210 -19.00 -17.79 -4.69
C PHE A 210 -19.52 -16.55 -5.42
N VAL A 211 -18.69 -15.54 -5.67
CA VAL A 211 -19.09 -14.29 -6.33
C VAL A 211 -18.41 -14.18 -7.69
N ASP A 212 -17.10 -13.97 -7.69
CA ASP A 212 -16.30 -13.99 -8.91
C ASP A 212 -15.76 -15.41 -9.10
N THR A 213 -16.46 -16.23 -9.88
CA THR A 213 -16.09 -17.63 -10.14
C THR A 213 -15.53 -17.85 -11.54
N ASP A 214 -15.47 -16.81 -12.36
CA ASP A 214 -15.09 -16.92 -13.77
C ASP A 214 -13.57 -16.91 -13.94
N TRP A 215 -12.84 -17.74 -13.22
CA TRP A 215 -11.38 -17.82 -13.28
C TRP A 215 -10.94 -19.26 -13.05
N ASP A 216 -9.66 -19.56 -13.22
CA ASP A 216 -9.05 -20.82 -12.80
C ASP A 216 -7.56 -20.67 -12.47
N TYR A 217 -6.89 -21.80 -12.29
CA TYR A 217 -5.48 -21.86 -11.93
C TYR A 217 -4.56 -22.05 -13.15
N GLU A 218 -5.08 -21.99 -14.38
CA GLU A 218 -4.28 -22.22 -15.58
C GLU A 218 -3.19 -21.15 -15.72
N GLY A 219 -1.96 -21.59 -16.02
CA GLY A 219 -0.80 -20.73 -16.20
C GLY A 219 -0.24 -20.07 -14.93
N GLN A 220 -0.86 -20.23 -13.75
CA GLN A 220 -0.42 -19.53 -12.53
C GLN A 220 0.99 -19.94 -12.09
N PHE A 221 1.37 -21.19 -12.30
CA PHE A 221 2.72 -21.67 -12.02
C PHE A 221 3.74 -20.96 -12.91
N GLU A 222 3.51 -20.94 -14.22
CA GLU A 222 4.39 -20.33 -15.22
C GLU A 222 4.50 -18.82 -15.01
N LYS A 223 3.40 -18.16 -14.65
CA LYS A 223 3.38 -16.73 -14.32
C LYS A 223 4.21 -16.42 -13.08
N ALA A 224 4.05 -17.20 -12.00
CA ALA A 224 4.86 -17.07 -10.80
C ALA A 224 6.35 -17.35 -11.08
N TYR A 225 6.64 -18.41 -11.85
CA TYR A 225 7.99 -18.73 -12.30
C TYR A 225 8.62 -17.58 -13.09
N GLY A 226 7.92 -17.03 -14.10
CA GLY A 226 8.43 -15.94 -14.93
C GLY A 226 8.66 -14.65 -14.14
N LYS A 227 7.80 -14.34 -13.17
CA LYS A 227 8.04 -13.23 -12.23
C LYS A 227 9.30 -13.45 -11.40
N ALA A 228 9.47 -14.64 -10.84
CA ALA A 228 10.68 -14.98 -10.10
C ALA A 228 11.93 -14.91 -10.98
N GLU A 229 11.88 -15.42 -12.20
CA GLU A 229 12.98 -15.32 -13.18
C GLU A 229 13.42 -13.86 -13.38
N VAL A 230 12.46 -12.96 -13.64
CA VAL A 230 12.74 -11.53 -13.80
C VAL A 230 13.38 -10.94 -12.54
N LEU A 231 12.85 -11.23 -11.36
CA LEU A 231 13.37 -10.72 -10.09
C LEU A 231 14.79 -11.24 -9.80
N LEU A 232 15.01 -12.55 -9.99
CA LEU A 232 16.30 -13.21 -9.77
C LEU A 232 17.36 -12.66 -10.73
N LYS A 233 17.02 -12.48 -12.02
CA LYS A 233 17.91 -11.92 -13.04
C LYS A 233 18.39 -10.51 -12.70
N HIS A 234 17.53 -9.71 -12.07
CA HIS A 234 17.84 -8.33 -11.67
C HIS A 234 18.45 -8.23 -10.27
N GLY A 235 18.88 -9.34 -9.67
CA GLY A 235 19.56 -9.32 -8.39
C GLY A 235 18.66 -9.03 -7.19
N ALA A 236 17.34 -9.18 -7.32
CA ALA A 236 16.41 -8.86 -6.25
C ALA A 236 16.42 -9.95 -5.15
N VAL A 237 16.47 -9.53 -3.90
CA VAL A 237 16.22 -10.39 -2.73
C VAL A 237 14.77 -10.17 -2.31
N PHE A 238 13.92 -11.19 -2.46
CA PHE A 238 12.49 -11.03 -2.24
C PHE A 238 11.85 -12.14 -1.40
N THR A 239 10.71 -11.79 -0.80
CA THR A 239 9.91 -12.61 0.10
C THR A 239 8.46 -12.60 -0.39
N GLU A 240 7.82 -13.77 -0.41
CA GLU A 240 6.38 -13.85 -0.68
C GLU A 240 5.60 -13.31 0.53
N PHE A 241 4.69 -12.36 0.31
CA PHE A 241 4.02 -11.57 1.35
C PHE A 241 2.50 -11.44 1.11
N GLY A 242 1.92 -12.43 0.41
CA GLY A 242 0.61 -12.34 -0.22
C GLY A 242 -0.52 -13.03 0.55
N THR A 243 -0.29 -13.63 1.72
CA THR A 243 -1.27 -14.41 2.48
C THR A 243 -2.62 -13.71 2.59
N ARG A 244 -2.63 -12.50 3.16
CA ARG A 244 -3.84 -11.75 3.55
C ARG A 244 -4.83 -11.47 2.41
N ARG A 245 -4.38 -11.46 1.16
CA ARG A 245 -5.20 -11.21 -0.02
C ARG A 245 -5.03 -12.29 -1.07
N ARG A 246 -4.57 -13.49 -0.69
CA ARG A 246 -4.49 -14.62 -1.62
C ARG A 246 -5.87 -14.94 -2.19
N ARG A 247 -5.91 -15.37 -3.45
CA ARG A 247 -7.18 -15.77 -4.07
C ARG A 247 -7.79 -17.00 -3.40
N SER A 248 -6.94 -17.97 -3.08
CA SER A 248 -7.28 -19.18 -2.32
C SER A 248 -6.00 -19.76 -1.70
N TYR A 249 -6.13 -20.72 -0.78
CA TYR A 249 -4.98 -21.51 -0.31
C TYR A 249 -4.21 -22.15 -1.48
N HIS A 250 -4.92 -22.74 -2.44
CA HIS A 250 -4.29 -23.40 -3.59
C HIS A 250 -3.57 -22.42 -4.51
N ALA A 251 -4.10 -21.20 -4.71
CA ALA A 251 -3.42 -20.18 -5.50
C ALA A 251 -2.05 -19.81 -4.90
N GLN A 252 -2.00 -19.54 -3.59
CA GLN A 252 -0.73 -19.24 -2.92
C GLN A 252 0.23 -20.44 -3.01
N ASP A 253 -0.28 -21.66 -2.92
CA ASP A 253 0.54 -22.86 -3.06
C ASP A 253 1.18 -22.99 -4.46
N VAL A 254 0.40 -22.85 -5.53
CA VAL A 254 0.90 -22.89 -6.90
C VAL A 254 1.94 -21.80 -7.15
N VAL A 255 1.69 -20.61 -6.63
CA VAL A 255 2.63 -19.49 -6.68
C VAL A 255 3.93 -19.86 -5.99
N MET A 256 3.88 -20.36 -4.75
CA MET A 256 5.07 -20.79 -4.01
C MET A 256 5.88 -21.83 -4.79
N GLN A 257 5.22 -22.79 -5.43
CA GLN A 257 5.89 -23.80 -6.27
C GLN A 257 6.61 -23.17 -7.47
N GLY A 258 5.99 -22.22 -8.17
CA GLY A 258 6.61 -21.50 -9.29
C GLY A 258 7.84 -20.70 -8.85
N LEU A 259 7.72 -19.94 -7.75
CA LEU A 259 8.82 -19.14 -7.19
C LEU A 259 10.01 -20.02 -6.78
N MET A 260 9.75 -21.14 -6.09
CA MET A 260 10.79 -22.07 -5.66
C MET A 260 11.46 -22.77 -6.85
N LYS A 261 10.69 -23.14 -7.88
CA LYS A 261 11.24 -23.78 -9.07
C LYS A 261 12.20 -22.85 -9.80
N ALA A 262 11.83 -21.58 -9.99
CA ALA A 262 12.73 -20.59 -10.58
C ALA A 262 13.99 -20.38 -9.73
N ALA A 263 13.84 -20.26 -8.41
CA ALA A 263 14.98 -20.12 -7.51
C ALA A 263 15.94 -21.31 -7.58
N GLU A 264 15.42 -22.53 -7.70
CA GLU A 264 16.22 -23.74 -7.85
C GLU A 264 16.90 -23.85 -9.23
N ASP A 265 16.18 -23.49 -10.30
CA ASP A 265 16.70 -23.57 -11.67
C ASP A 265 17.86 -22.60 -11.93
N PHE A 266 17.82 -21.43 -11.30
CA PHE A 266 18.79 -20.36 -11.51
C PHE A 266 19.84 -20.24 -10.40
N LYS A 267 19.82 -21.10 -9.37
CA LYS A 267 20.72 -20.98 -8.19
C LYS A 267 22.22 -21.01 -8.50
N ASP A 268 22.60 -21.71 -9.57
CA ASP A 268 24.00 -21.92 -9.98
C ASP A 268 24.36 -21.06 -11.21
N ASP A 269 23.46 -20.18 -11.66
CA ASP A 269 23.66 -19.29 -12.81
C ASP A 269 24.07 -17.88 -12.33
N GLU A 270 25.30 -17.47 -12.65
CA GLU A 270 25.86 -16.17 -12.28
C GLU A 270 25.07 -14.98 -12.86
N ALA A 271 24.27 -15.18 -13.91
CA ALA A 271 23.39 -14.15 -14.47
C ALA A 271 22.17 -13.85 -13.57
N TYR A 272 21.87 -14.70 -12.59
CA TYR A 272 20.73 -14.59 -11.69
C TYR A 272 21.20 -14.36 -10.25
N ALA A 273 21.69 -13.15 -9.99
CA ALA A 273 22.26 -12.78 -8.69
C ALA A 273 21.23 -12.59 -7.55
N GLY A 274 19.93 -12.66 -7.85
CA GLY A 274 18.86 -12.49 -6.86
C GLY A 274 18.65 -13.72 -6.00
N SER A 275 17.74 -13.64 -5.02
CA SER A 275 17.42 -14.80 -4.20
C SER A 275 15.98 -14.82 -3.69
N PHE A 276 15.45 -16.03 -3.60
CA PHE A 276 14.18 -16.35 -2.99
C PHE A 276 14.33 -17.60 -2.13
N ASN A 277 14.10 -17.46 -0.81
CA ASN A 277 14.10 -18.59 0.12
C ASN A 277 13.19 -18.32 1.34
N SER A 278 12.20 -17.44 1.18
CA SER A 278 11.41 -16.92 2.30
C SER A 278 9.97 -16.59 1.92
N SER A 279 9.09 -16.65 2.91
CA SER A 279 7.70 -16.18 2.86
C SER A 279 7.32 -15.63 4.24
N SER A 280 6.31 -14.77 4.32
CA SER A 280 5.71 -14.45 5.60
C SER A 280 4.81 -15.55 6.13
N ASN A 281 4.21 -16.36 5.26
CA ASN A 281 3.30 -17.41 5.67
C ASN A 281 4.06 -18.55 6.35
N VAL A 282 3.92 -18.66 7.67
CA VAL A 282 4.72 -19.58 8.49
C VAL A 282 4.41 -21.04 8.14
N HIS A 283 3.17 -21.35 7.79
CA HIS A 283 2.74 -22.68 7.34
C HIS A 283 3.37 -23.06 6.01
N PHE A 284 3.39 -22.18 5.01
CA PHE A 284 4.10 -22.47 3.75
C PHE A 284 5.61 -22.56 3.96
N CYS A 285 6.19 -21.79 4.88
CA CYS A 285 7.59 -21.99 5.26
C CYS A 285 7.84 -23.35 5.91
N HIS A 286 6.93 -23.82 6.77
CA HIS A 286 7.00 -25.16 7.37
C HIS A 286 6.90 -26.25 6.30
N ARG A 287 5.93 -26.13 5.40
CA ARG A 287 5.66 -27.12 4.35
C ARG A 287 6.80 -27.26 3.35
N HIS A 288 7.45 -26.14 3.02
CA HIS A 288 8.47 -26.07 1.97
C HIS A 288 9.90 -25.85 2.50
N ASN A 289 10.10 -25.90 3.82
CA ASN A 289 11.38 -25.65 4.51
C ASN A 289 12.03 -24.30 4.17
N LEU A 290 11.21 -23.26 3.95
CA LEU A 290 11.66 -21.89 3.71
C LEU A 290 11.89 -21.14 5.02
N ASN A 291 12.45 -19.94 4.93
CA ASN A 291 12.66 -19.08 6.09
C ASN A 291 11.43 -18.18 6.33
N PRO A 292 10.79 -18.25 7.51
CA PRO A 292 9.74 -17.30 7.89
C PRO A 292 10.33 -15.89 8.03
N VAL A 293 9.71 -14.91 7.37
CA VAL A 293 10.13 -13.50 7.42
C VAL A 293 8.98 -12.61 7.87
N GLY A 294 9.28 -11.66 8.75
CA GLY A 294 8.29 -10.78 9.36
C GLY A 294 8.96 -9.54 9.93
N THR A 295 8.24 -8.44 9.91
CA THR A 295 8.65 -7.15 10.46
C THR A 295 7.53 -6.62 11.34
N VAL A 296 7.83 -5.75 12.30
CA VAL A 296 6.80 -5.11 13.12
C VAL A 296 5.74 -4.43 12.22
N ALA A 297 4.46 -4.47 12.60
CA ALA A 297 3.38 -3.80 11.86
C ALA A 297 2.85 -2.57 12.60
N HIS A 298 2.08 -1.75 11.89
CA HIS A 298 1.55 -0.49 12.43
C HIS A 298 0.74 -0.66 13.71
N GLU A 299 -0.01 -1.75 13.84
CA GLU A 299 -0.84 -2.00 15.03
C GLU A 299 -0.03 -1.94 16.34
N TRP A 300 1.26 -2.27 16.30
CA TRP A 300 2.13 -2.22 17.48
C TRP A 300 2.23 -0.78 17.99
N PHE A 301 2.59 0.15 17.11
CA PHE A 301 2.71 1.56 17.46
C PHE A 301 1.34 2.21 17.70
N MET A 302 0.34 1.86 16.89
CA MET A 302 -1.03 2.34 17.04
C MET A 302 -1.62 1.93 18.39
N GLY A 303 -1.48 0.66 18.77
CA GLY A 303 -1.99 0.10 20.02
C GLY A 303 -1.27 0.67 21.23
N ILE A 304 0.06 0.83 21.18
CA ILE A 304 0.81 1.50 22.25
C ILE A 304 0.36 2.95 22.45
N ALA A 305 0.13 3.68 21.35
CA ALA A 305 -0.35 5.06 21.44
C ALA A 305 -1.75 5.14 22.06
N ALA A 306 -2.66 4.27 21.61
CA ALA A 306 -4.03 4.21 22.12
C ALA A 306 -4.08 3.75 23.58
N GLU A 307 -3.39 2.67 23.95
CA GLU A 307 -3.23 2.15 25.32
C GLU A 307 -2.85 3.26 26.29
N ASN A 308 -1.84 4.06 25.94
CA ASN A 308 -1.30 5.11 26.81
C ASN A 308 -1.99 6.46 26.65
N ASN A 309 -2.93 6.59 25.69
CA ASN A 309 -3.49 7.86 25.23
C ASN A 309 -2.39 8.93 24.92
N GLY A 310 -1.27 8.48 24.37
CA GLY A 310 -0.03 9.25 24.24
C GLY A 310 0.73 8.91 22.97
N TYR A 311 0.61 9.77 21.94
CA TYR A 311 1.16 9.53 20.61
C TYR A 311 2.62 9.98 20.48
N GLU A 312 3.04 11.00 21.24
CA GLU A 312 4.34 11.68 21.16
C GLU A 312 5.53 10.79 21.56
N ASN A 313 5.28 9.74 22.34
CA ASN A 313 6.30 8.79 22.80
C ASN A 313 6.06 7.36 22.31
N ALA A 314 5.01 7.14 21.51
CA ALA A 314 4.61 5.80 21.11
C ALA A 314 5.67 5.10 20.24
N SER A 315 6.32 5.84 19.33
CA SER A 315 7.41 5.33 18.49
C SER A 315 8.61 4.85 19.32
N GLU A 316 9.06 5.65 20.30
CA GLU A 316 10.16 5.28 21.20
C GLU A 316 9.79 4.09 22.10
N GLN A 317 8.59 4.10 22.69
CA GLN A 317 8.11 2.99 23.51
C GLN A 317 8.00 1.69 22.71
N GLY A 318 7.52 1.78 21.47
CA GLY A 318 7.45 0.65 20.55
C GLY A 318 8.83 0.08 20.24
N LEU A 319 9.82 0.94 19.93
CA LEU A 319 11.22 0.56 19.71
C LEU A 319 11.83 -0.11 20.95
N LEU A 320 11.63 0.49 22.13
CA LEU A 320 12.13 -0.03 23.40
C LEU A 320 11.59 -1.43 23.71
N LYS A 321 10.26 -1.56 23.75
CA LYS A 321 9.58 -2.80 24.15
C LYS A 321 9.87 -3.92 23.16
N TRP A 322 9.91 -3.63 21.86
CA TRP A 322 10.32 -4.60 20.84
C TRP A 322 11.75 -5.11 21.06
N THR A 323 12.68 -4.20 21.35
CA THR A 323 14.08 -4.55 21.65
C THR A 323 14.21 -5.33 22.97
N GLN A 324 13.38 -5.03 23.98
CA GLN A 324 13.34 -5.78 25.23
C GLN A 324 12.80 -7.21 25.05
N THR A 325 11.89 -7.42 24.11
CA THR A 325 11.32 -8.76 23.82
C THR A 325 12.31 -9.65 23.07
N PHE A 326 12.89 -9.14 21.97
CA PHE A 326 13.70 -9.98 21.07
C PHE A 326 15.21 -9.81 21.22
N GLY A 327 15.63 -8.74 21.89
CA GLY A 327 17.04 -8.36 22.02
C GLY A 327 17.53 -7.42 20.91
N PRO A 328 18.66 -6.73 21.12
CA PRO A 328 19.25 -5.84 20.12
C PRO A 328 19.60 -6.55 18.82
N GLY A 329 19.20 -5.99 17.68
CA GLY A 329 19.51 -6.52 16.35
C GLY A 329 18.61 -7.66 15.87
N VAL A 330 17.81 -8.28 16.73
CA VAL A 330 16.91 -9.39 16.37
C VAL A 330 15.55 -8.83 15.96
N LEU A 331 15.01 -9.28 14.82
CA LEU A 331 13.75 -8.78 14.23
C LEU A 331 13.71 -7.24 14.14
N SER A 332 14.83 -6.64 13.77
CA SER A 332 15.10 -5.21 13.97
C SER A 332 15.00 -4.38 12.69
N ILE A 333 13.96 -4.65 11.89
CA ILE A 333 13.54 -3.78 10.79
C ILE A 333 12.44 -2.86 11.30
N ALA A 334 12.73 -1.57 11.39
CA ALA A 334 11.83 -0.56 11.95
C ALA A 334 10.79 -0.06 10.92
N LEU A 335 9.54 0.09 11.34
CA LEU A 335 8.47 0.64 10.51
C LEU A 335 8.22 2.11 10.89
N THR A 336 8.49 3.01 9.96
CA THR A 336 8.73 4.44 10.27
C THR A 336 7.49 5.32 10.11
N ASP A 337 6.54 4.95 9.26
CA ASP A 337 5.50 5.86 8.80
C ASP A 337 4.24 5.85 9.68
N THR A 338 4.16 5.11 10.79
CA THR A 338 2.91 5.02 11.58
C THR A 338 2.35 6.40 11.96
N PHE A 339 3.20 7.29 12.46
CA PHE A 339 2.86 8.67 12.82
C PHE A 339 3.64 9.71 11.99
N GLY A 340 4.16 9.29 10.84
CA GLY A 340 5.10 10.06 10.03
C GLY A 340 6.55 9.70 10.29
N THR A 341 7.30 9.52 9.21
CA THR A 341 8.72 9.14 9.27
C THR A 341 9.55 10.15 10.05
N GLU A 342 9.26 11.45 9.98
CA GLU A 342 10.05 12.47 10.69
C GLU A 342 9.96 12.30 12.23
N GLU A 343 8.74 12.12 12.75
CA GLU A 343 8.51 11.84 14.17
C GLU A 343 9.27 10.58 14.59
N PHE A 344 9.15 9.51 13.80
CA PHE A 344 9.80 8.26 14.10
C PHE A 344 11.33 8.39 14.13
N LEU A 345 11.92 9.13 13.18
CA LEU A 345 13.36 9.35 13.11
C LEU A 345 13.87 10.16 14.32
N ARG A 346 13.06 11.05 14.91
CA ARG A 346 13.41 11.70 16.19
C ARG A 346 13.55 10.66 17.31
N ALA A 347 12.63 9.70 17.41
CA ALA A 347 12.74 8.60 18.37
C ALA A 347 13.94 7.68 18.03
N PHE A 348 14.16 7.40 16.75
CA PHE A 348 15.20 6.48 16.29
C PHE A 348 16.63 7.01 16.52
N ALA A 349 16.81 8.32 16.60
CA ALA A 349 18.07 8.96 16.95
C ALA A 349 18.39 8.89 18.46
N LYS A 350 17.44 8.55 19.33
CA LYS A 350 17.66 8.50 20.78
C LYS A 350 18.56 7.31 21.18
N PRO A 351 19.29 7.40 22.31
CA PRO A 351 20.01 6.27 22.88
C PRO A 351 19.07 5.09 23.18
N CYS A 352 19.47 3.87 22.81
CA CYS A 352 18.75 2.67 23.18
C CYS A 352 19.09 2.32 24.64
N PRO A 353 18.11 2.34 25.57
CA PRO A 353 18.38 2.16 26.99
C PRO A 353 18.53 0.67 27.40
N VAL A 354 18.49 -0.25 26.43
CA VAL A 354 18.72 -1.68 26.69
C VAL A 354 20.21 -1.90 26.99
N PRO A 355 20.58 -2.54 28.13
CA PRO A 355 21.99 -2.68 28.53
C PRO A 355 22.90 -3.30 27.48
N ALA A 356 22.40 -4.29 26.72
CA ALA A 356 23.16 -4.93 25.64
C ALA A 356 23.42 -4.01 24.41
N ALA A 357 22.86 -2.80 24.40
CA ALA A 357 23.03 -1.78 23.38
C ALA A 357 23.64 -0.47 23.94
N GLU A 358 24.31 -0.54 25.09
CA GLU A 358 24.90 0.62 25.76
C GLU A 358 25.76 1.47 24.80
N GLY A 359 25.56 2.79 24.87
CA GLY A 359 26.28 3.76 24.05
C GLY A 359 25.82 3.85 22.58
N LYS A 360 24.79 3.09 22.17
CA LYS A 360 24.25 3.11 20.81
C LYS A 360 22.85 3.73 20.75
N THR A 361 22.53 4.39 19.64
CA THR A 361 21.16 4.82 19.33
C THR A 361 20.32 3.67 18.78
N TYR A 362 18.99 3.81 18.77
CA TYR A 362 18.13 2.83 18.11
C TYR A 362 18.51 2.63 16.63
N ALA A 363 18.83 3.71 15.91
CA ALA A 363 19.29 3.67 14.53
C ALA A 363 20.58 2.83 14.34
N GLN A 364 21.48 2.85 15.32
CA GLN A 364 22.69 2.02 15.30
C GLN A 364 22.37 0.55 15.63
N VAL A 365 21.42 0.30 16.53
CA VAL A 365 21.01 -1.05 16.97
C VAL A 365 20.21 -1.81 15.91
N PHE A 366 19.24 -1.15 15.28
CA PHE A 366 18.33 -1.79 14.33
C PHE A 366 19.02 -2.09 13.00
N ALA A 367 18.75 -3.25 12.41
CA ALA A 367 19.37 -3.69 11.16
C ALA A 367 18.95 -2.82 9.95
N GLY A 368 17.77 -2.21 10.01
CA GLY A 368 17.23 -1.44 8.91
C GLY A 368 15.83 -0.91 9.17
N ILE A 369 15.15 -0.57 8.08
CA ILE A 369 13.80 0.01 8.09
C ILE A 369 12.92 -0.64 7.03
N ARG A 370 11.60 -0.49 7.16
CA ARG A 370 10.61 -0.87 6.16
C ARG A 370 9.91 0.38 5.64
N GLN A 371 9.85 0.51 4.33
CA GLN A 371 9.11 1.54 3.62
C GLN A 371 7.72 1.00 3.25
N ASP A 372 6.66 1.68 3.69
CA ASP A 372 5.26 1.24 3.53
C ASP A 372 4.30 2.36 3.05
N SER A 373 4.80 3.60 2.95
CA SER A 373 4.10 4.74 2.33
C SER A 373 5.09 5.85 1.91
N GLY A 374 4.59 6.89 1.23
CA GLY A 374 5.41 7.94 0.63
C GLY A 374 6.01 7.55 -0.73
N ASP A 375 6.86 8.43 -1.27
CA ASP A 375 7.66 8.15 -2.48
C ASP A 375 8.92 7.34 -2.09
N PRO A 376 9.05 6.07 -2.51
CA PRO A 376 10.16 5.22 -2.06
C PRO A 376 11.54 5.73 -2.50
N ALA A 377 11.63 6.47 -3.61
CA ALA A 377 12.90 7.02 -4.10
C ALA A 377 13.38 8.18 -3.20
N LYS A 378 12.49 9.11 -2.85
CA LYS A 378 12.80 10.19 -1.91
C LYS A 378 13.03 9.66 -0.49
N TYR A 379 12.27 8.64 -0.11
CA TYR A 379 12.40 8.00 1.19
C TYR A 379 13.82 7.48 1.43
N VAL A 380 14.43 6.78 0.46
CA VAL A 380 15.80 6.26 0.64
C VAL A 380 16.87 7.35 0.71
N GLU A 381 16.71 8.45 -0.03
CA GLU A 381 17.58 9.63 0.07
C GLU A 381 17.51 10.24 1.46
N TRP A 382 16.30 10.49 1.94
CA TRP A 382 16.07 11.08 3.26
C TRP A 382 16.60 10.21 4.41
N ILE A 383 16.40 8.89 4.31
CA ILE A 383 16.91 7.93 5.28
C ILE A 383 18.44 7.90 5.29
N ARG A 384 19.08 7.99 4.11
CA ARG A 384 20.54 8.04 4.02
C ARG A 384 21.09 9.28 4.72
N GLU A 385 20.50 10.44 4.46
CA GLU A 385 20.86 11.69 5.13
C GLU A 385 20.67 11.60 6.66
N PHE A 386 19.57 10.97 7.11
CA PHE A 386 19.35 10.72 8.53
C PHE A 386 20.47 9.86 9.13
N TYR A 387 20.80 8.73 8.49
CA TYR A 387 21.82 7.82 8.99
C TYR A 387 23.20 8.49 9.05
N ASP A 388 23.53 9.34 8.09
CA ASP A 388 24.78 10.12 8.11
C ASP A 388 24.82 11.07 9.30
N ARG A 389 23.72 11.77 9.57
CA ARG A 389 23.59 12.69 10.71
C ARG A 389 23.75 11.99 12.07
N VAL A 390 23.26 10.76 12.21
CA VAL A 390 23.38 9.97 13.46
C VAL A 390 24.62 9.09 13.52
N GLY A 391 25.54 9.21 12.54
CA GLY A 391 26.82 8.51 12.53
C GLY A 391 26.74 7.02 12.20
N VAL A 392 25.74 6.59 11.42
CA VAL A 392 25.60 5.22 10.92
C VAL A 392 26.28 5.09 9.56
N THR A 393 27.48 4.51 9.54
CA THR A 393 28.30 4.38 8.31
C THR A 393 28.29 2.97 7.71
N GLY A 394 27.82 1.96 8.46
CA GLY A 394 27.69 0.58 7.98
C GLY A 394 26.45 0.38 7.10
N PRO A 395 26.40 -0.74 6.34
CA PRO A 395 25.24 -1.08 5.53
C PRO A 395 24.00 -1.26 6.42
N LYS A 396 22.87 -0.70 5.97
CA LYS A 396 21.55 -0.85 6.60
C LYS A 396 20.56 -1.38 5.57
N SER A 397 19.66 -2.25 6.03
CA SER A 397 18.63 -2.81 5.16
C SER A 397 17.47 -1.83 4.96
N VAL A 398 16.89 -1.84 3.77
CA VAL A 398 15.58 -1.22 3.50
C VAL A 398 14.67 -2.27 2.89
N VAL A 399 13.54 -2.52 3.54
CA VAL A 399 12.52 -3.46 3.06
C VAL A 399 11.42 -2.65 2.39
N PHE A 400 11.19 -2.84 1.10
CA PHE A 400 10.04 -2.26 0.41
C PHE A 400 8.87 -3.25 0.45
N SER A 401 7.67 -2.79 0.83
CA SER A 401 6.48 -3.66 0.93
C SER A 401 5.19 -3.07 0.39
N ASP A 402 5.21 -1.82 -0.09
CA ASP A 402 4.02 -1.11 -0.57
C ASP A 402 3.71 -1.46 -2.04
N SER A 403 2.77 -2.38 -2.24
CA SER A 403 2.13 -2.67 -3.54
C SER A 403 3.11 -2.88 -4.71
N LEU A 404 4.12 -3.72 -4.51
CA LEU A 404 5.20 -3.95 -5.48
C LEU A 404 4.81 -4.86 -6.65
N ASN A 405 5.38 -4.56 -7.82
CA ASN A 405 5.50 -5.44 -8.98
C ASN A 405 6.98 -5.52 -9.44
N THR A 406 7.29 -6.29 -10.48
CA THR A 406 8.67 -6.49 -10.95
C THR A 406 9.37 -5.19 -11.35
N GLU A 407 8.68 -4.29 -12.04
CA GLU A 407 9.24 -3.01 -12.49
C GLU A 407 9.60 -2.10 -11.31
N LEU A 408 8.69 -1.98 -10.33
CA LEU A 408 8.92 -1.22 -9.11
C LEU A 408 10.08 -1.78 -8.29
N VAL A 409 10.19 -3.12 -8.20
CA VAL A 409 11.33 -3.76 -7.52
C VAL A 409 12.64 -3.37 -8.18
N ILE A 410 12.75 -3.45 -9.51
CA ILE A 410 13.98 -3.09 -10.24
C ILE A 410 14.33 -1.62 -10.01
N LYS A 411 13.34 -0.72 -10.10
CA LYS A 411 13.52 0.72 -9.85
C LYS A 411 14.01 1.00 -8.44
N TYR A 412 13.30 0.49 -7.43
CA TYR A 412 13.61 0.80 -6.02
C TYR A 412 14.89 0.12 -5.54
N LYS A 413 15.26 -1.03 -6.11
CA LYS A 413 16.57 -1.62 -5.92
C LYS A 413 17.68 -0.64 -6.32
N ALA A 414 17.60 -0.10 -7.54
CA ALA A 414 18.58 0.86 -8.03
C ALA A 414 18.62 2.14 -7.17
N CYS A 415 17.45 2.67 -6.76
CA CYS A 415 17.39 3.84 -5.88
C CYS A 415 18.07 3.58 -4.52
N ALA A 416 17.78 2.43 -3.88
CA ALA A 416 18.35 2.09 -2.57
C ALA A 416 19.87 1.84 -2.64
N GLU A 417 20.33 1.12 -3.65
CA GLU A 417 21.76 0.82 -3.86
C GLU A 417 22.57 2.09 -4.16
N ALA A 418 21.99 3.04 -4.90
CA ALA A 418 22.60 4.36 -5.12
C ALA A 418 22.84 5.12 -3.81
N GLN A 419 22.03 4.86 -2.78
CA GLN A 419 22.18 5.41 -1.42
C GLN A 419 22.97 4.49 -0.47
N GLY A 420 23.58 3.42 -0.97
CA GLY A 420 24.35 2.46 -0.15
C GLY A 420 23.51 1.68 0.86
N LEU A 421 22.20 1.60 0.66
CA LEU A 421 21.30 0.76 1.44
C LEU A 421 21.20 -0.63 0.80
N VAL A 422 20.89 -1.64 1.61
CA VAL A 422 20.71 -3.03 1.16
C VAL A 422 19.21 -3.30 0.98
N PRO A 423 18.69 -3.32 -0.26
CA PRO A 423 17.27 -3.49 -0.50
C PRO A 423 16.82 -4.95 -0.37
N SER A 424 15.61 -5.14 0.14
CA SER A 424 14.84 -6.37 -0.03
C SER A 424 13.35 -6.06 -0.21
N PHE A 425 12.59 -7.04 -0.71
CA PHE A 425 11.24 -6.79 -1.24
C PHE A 425 10.23 -7.79 -0.68
N GLY A 426 9.22 -7.29 0.04
CA GLY A 426 8.04 -8.08 0.44
C GLY A 426 6.94 -7.93 -0.61
N ILE A 427 6.75 -8.94 -1.45
CA ILE A 427 5.84 -8.86 -2.60
C ILE A 427 4.56 -9.63 -2.28
N GLY A 428 3.44 -8.90 -2.23
CA GLY A 428 2.16 -9.45 -1.77
C GLY A 428 1.20 -9.84 -2.89
N THR A 429 0.16 -9.03 -3.07
CA THR A 429 -0.99 -9.32 -3.95
C THR A 429 -0.59 -9.57 -5.41
N PHE A 430 0.47 -8.91 -5.90
CA PHE A 430 1.04 -9.18 -7.23
C PHE A 430 1.45 -10.65 -7.43
N LEU A 431 1.83 -11.37 -6.37
CA LEU A 431 2.14 -12.79 -6.48
C LEU A 431 0.90 -13.66 -6.33
N THR A 432 0.01 -13.37 -5.37
CA THR A 432 -1.02 -14.34 -4.93
C THR A 432 -2.44 -14.08 -5.43
N ASN A 433 -2.71 -12.97 -6.12
CA ASN A 433 -4.06 -12.63 -6.59
C ASN A 433 -4.12 -11.69 -7.81
N ALA A 434 -3.00 -11.38 -8.47
CA ALA A 434 -2.84 -10.35 -9.51
C ALA A 434 -2.71 -8.90 -8.99
N ASP A 435 -1.91 -8.08 -9.68
CA ASP A 435 -1.86 -6.62 -9.52
C ASP A 435 -2.85 -5.95 -10.47
N ARG A 436 -3.53 -4.86 -10.08
CA ARG A 436 -4.54 -4.11 -10.86
C ARG A 436 -4.05 -3.67 -12.24
N GLU A 437 -2.74 -3.49 -12.44
CA GLU A 437 -2.15 -3.03 -13.70
C GLU A 437 -1.64 -4.16 -14.61
N CYS A 438 -1.37 -5.36 -14.08
CA CYS A 438 -0.89 -6.51 -14.88
C CYS A 438 -2.07 -7.42 -15.25
N ALA A 439 -2.53 -7.39 -16.51
CA ALA A 439 -3.65 -8.20 -16.99
C ALA A 439 -3.38 -9.70 -16.84
N ASP A 440 -2.11 -10.10 -16.87
CA ASP A 440 -1.68 -11.45 -17.18
C ASP A 440 -1.79 -12.47 -16.04
N ASP A 441 -2.42 -12.20 -14.89
CA ASP A 441 -2.50 -13.18 -13.78
C ASP A 441 -3.83 -13.91 -13.75
N PHE A 442 -4.85 -13.32 -13.13
CA PHE A 442 -6.20 -13.88 -13.09
C PHE A 442 -7.10 -13.08 -14.02
N GLU A 443 -7.56 -13.76 -15.06
CA GLU A 443 -8.46 -13.22 -16.08
C GLU A 443 -9.80 -13.94 -15.99
N HIS A 444 -10.85 -13.23 -16.40
CA HIS A 444 -12.16 -13.77 -16.61
C HIS A 444 -12.13 -14.69 -17.84
N LYS A 445 -12.59 -15.94 -17.70
CA LYS A 445 -12.53 -16.90 -18.83
C LYS A 445 -13.56 -16.59 -19.90
N SER A 446 -14.63 -15.89 -19.54
CA SER A 446 -15.71 -15.54 -20.44
C SER A 446 -15.31 -14.50 -21.48
N ASP A 447 -14.52 -13.52 -21.06
CA ASP A 447 -14.07 -12.44 -21.94
C ASP A 447 -12.54 -12.41 -22.05
N GLY A 448 -11.79 -12.50 -20.97
CA GLY A 448 -10.34 -12.22 -20.93
C GLY A 448 -10.01 -10.97 -20.12
N SER A 449 -11.02 -10.33 -19.51
CA SER A 449 -10.84 -9.13 -18.72
C SER A 449 -10.27 -9.48 -17.36
N LYS A 450 -9.79 -8.47 -16.64
CA LYS A 450 -9.07 -8.70 -15.41
C LYS A 450 -10.00 -9.07 -14.25
N SER A 451 -9.79 -10.24 -13.64
CA SER A 451 -10.42 -10.59 -12.35
C SER A 451 -9.70 -9.88 -11.20
N THR A 452 -10.28 -8.78 -10.73
CA THR A 452 -9.63 -7.86 -9.79
C THR A 452 -9.70 -8.34 -8.32
N PRO A 453 -8.59 -8.28 -7.54
CA PRO A 453 -8.60 -8.53 -6.11
C PRO A 453 -9.55 -7.63 -5.30
N LEU A 454 -10.14 -8.20 -4.26
CA LEU A 454 -10.74 -7.42 -3.17
C LEU A 454 -9.69 -6.55 -2.46
N ASN A 455 -9.98 -5.26 -2.32
CA ASN A 455 -9.17 -4.38 -1.47
C ASN A 455 -9.76 -4.32 -0.06
N ILE A 456 -9.34 -5.27 0.77
CA ILE A 456 -9.86 -5.45 2.12
C ILE A 456 -8.76 -5.30 3.18
N VAL A 457 -9.14 -4.74 4.32
CA VAL A 457 -8.25 -4.56 5.48
C VAL A 457 -9.01 -4.87 6.77
N ILE A 458 -8.29 -5.38 7.77
CA ILE A 458 -8.73 -5.39 9.16
C ILE A 458 -7.70 -4.58 9.93
N LYS A 459 -8.13 -3.55 10.65
CA LYS A 459 -7.23 -2.62 11.34
C LYS A 459 -7.65 -2.46 12.80
N LEU A 460 -6.67 -2.30 13.66
CA LEU A 460 -6.90 -1.91 15.06
C LEU A 460 -7.63 -0.55 15.07
N SER A 461 -8.81 -0.51 15.67
CA SER A 461 -9.65 0.69 15.78
C SER A 461 -9.58 1.33 17.16
N SER A 462 -9.37 0.54 18.22
CA SER A 462 -9.18 1.05 19.58
C SER A 462 -8.36 0.12 20.48
N ALA A 463 -7.73 0.70 21.50
CA ALA A 463 -7.14 -0.02 22.63
C ALA A 463 -7.50 0.70 23.94
N GLU A 464 -7.92 -0.03 24.98
CA GLU A 464 -8.41 0.51 26.27
C GLU A 464 -9.47 1.63 26.12
N GLY A 465 -10.33 1.49 25.11
CA GLY A 465 -11.38 2.48 24.79
C GLY A 465 -10.89 3.75 24.08
N HIS A 466 -9.58 3.91 23.84
CA HIS A 466 -9.03 5.02 23.07
C HIS A 466 -8.86 4.67 21.59
N ALA A 467 -9.05 5.64 20.70
CA ALA A 467 -8.96 5.43 19.27
C ALA A 467 -7.52 5.14 18.80
N ALA A 468 -7.36 4.08 18.02
CA ALA A 468 -6.12 3.77 17.32
C ALA A 468 -6.12 4.46 15.95
N VAL A 469 -5.08 5.24 15.66
CA VAL A 469 -4.97 5.98 14.39
C VAL A 469 -3.61 5.75 13.74
N LYS A 470 -3.56 5.88 12.40
CA LYS A 470 -2.34 5.90 11.59
C LYS A 470 -2.33 7.18 10.75
N ILE A 471 -1.21 7.90 10.72
CA ILE A 471 -1.01 9.08 9.85
C ILE A 471 -0.37 8.66 8.52
N SER A 472 0.69 7.84 8.50
CA SER A 472 1.46 7.57 7.27
C SER A 472 2.28 8.77 6.77
N ASP A 473 3.06 8.56 5.71
CA ASP A 473 3.76 9.64 4.97
C ASP A 473 2.91 10.19 3.81
N ASN A 474 1.67 9.72 3.63
CA ASN A 474 0.73 10.15 2.58
C ASN A 474 -0.62 10.57 3.18
N ILE A 475 -1.11 11.77 2.85
CA ILE A 475 -2.42 12.28 3.32
C ILE A 475 -3.57 11.28 3.05
N GLY A 476 -3.56 10.62 1.89
CA GLY A 476 -4.57 9.65 1.48
C GLY A 476 -4.55 8.31 2.24
N LYS A 477 -3.52 8.06 3.07
CA LYS A 477 -3.34 6.79 3.81
C LYS A 477 -3.62 6.92 5.32
N ASN A 478 -4.11 8.07 5.78
CA ASN A 478 -4.61 8.24 7.15
C ASN A 478 -5.68 7.18 7.47
N THR A 479 -5.65 6.62 8.68
CA THR A 479 -6.66 5.65 9.14
C THR A 479 -7.05 5.92 10.58
N GLY A 480 -8.32 5.71 10.91
CA GLY A 480 -8.90 5.90 12.24
C GLY A 480 -9.91 7.04 12.24
N ASP A 481 -10.35 7.45 13.43
CA ASP A 481 -11.25 8.59 13.57
C ASP A 481 -10.60 9.87 13.04
N LYS A 482 -11.31 10.59 12.17
CA LYS A 482 -10.75 11.77 11.48
C LYS A 482 -10.40 12.90 12.44
N ALA A 483 -11.23 13.14 13.46
CA ALA A 483 -10.97 14.20 14.43
C ALA A 483 -9.74 13.85 15.30
N VAL A 484 -9.61 12.58 15.67
CA VAL A 484 -8.41 12.10 16.40
C VAL A 484 -7.16 12.19 15.52
N VAL A 485 -7.24 11.82 14.23
CA VAL A 485 -6.10 11.97 13.31
C VAL A 485 -5.60 13.40 13.24
N GLU A 486 -6.48 14.38 13.08
CA GLU A 486 -6.10 15.79 13.02
C GLU A 486 -5.53 16.28 14.37
N GLN A 487 -6.14 15.88 15.49
CA GLN A 487 -5.61 16.17 16.82
C GLN A 487 -4.19 15.60 17.02
N VAL A 488 -3.94 14.38 16.54
CA VAL A 488 -2.61 13.75 16.65
C VAL A 488 -1.60 14.45 15.76
N LYS A 489 -1.96 14.84 14.53
CA LYS A 489 -1.09 15.65 13.66
C LYS A 489 -0.66 16.95 14.35
N GLU A 490 -1.62 17.68 14.95
CA GLU A 490 -1.34 18.91 15.70
C GLU A 490 -0.39 18.67 16.87
N ARG A 491 -0.66 17.64 17.68
CA ARG A 491 0.16 17.27 18.86
C ARG A 491 1.61 16.90 18.48
N LEU A 492 1.79 16.23 17.35
CA LEU A 492 3.11 15.80 16.87
C LEU A 492 3.86 16.90 16.11
N GLY A 493 3.21 18.04 15.82
CA GLY A 493 3.76 19.06 14.92
C GLY A 493 3.98 18.49 13.51
N TYR A 494 3.13 17.58 13.06
CA TYR A 494 3.25 16.93 11.77
C TYR A 494 3.08 17.97 10.65
N THR A 495 4.06 18.08 9.77
CA THR A 495 3.99 18.95 8.60
C THR A 495 3.60 18.12 7.38
N GLU A 496 2.57 18.54 6.65
CA GLU A 496 2.13 17.81 5.46
C GLU A 496 3.19 17.93 4.34
N HIS A 497 3.91 16.84 4.09
CA HIS A 497 4.86 16.74 3.00
C HIS A 497 4.26 15.89 1.87
N GLY A 498 3.61 16.53 0.89
CA GLY A 498 3.22 15.88 -0.36
C GLY A 498 1.83 16.23 -0.89
N ASN A 499 1.70 16.14 -2.21
CA ASN A 499 0.45 16.29 -2.96
C ASN A 499 -0.63 15.32 -2.43
N VAL A 500 -1.90 15.73 -2.45
CA VAL A 500 -3.04 14.85 -2.17
C VAL A 500 -3.08 13.74 -3.23
N VAL A 501 -2.46 12.60 -2.91
CA VAL A 501 -2.68 11.37 -3.65
C VAL A 501 -3.99 10.79 -3.15
N ASP A 502 -5.07 10.99 -3.93
CA ASP A 502 -6.31 10.24 -3.73
C ASP A 502 -5.97 8.74 -3.73
N GLU A 503 -6.55 7.95 -2.82
CA GLU A 503 -6.40 6.48 -2.78
C GLU A 503 -6.90 5.81 -4.09
N ALA A 504 -7.68 6.51 -4.91
CA ALA A 504 -8.03 6.09 -6.27
C ALA A 504 -6.88 6.25 -7.28
N LYS A 505 -5.88 7.08 -6.98
CA LYS A 505 -4.79 7.50 -7.86
C LYS A 505 -3.39 6.98 -7.49
N SER A 506 -3.16 6.46 -6.28
CA SER A 506 -1.89 5.77 -5.97
C SER A 506 -1.74 4.41 -6.67
N TYR A 507 -2.78 3.98 -7.39
CA TYR A 507 -2.88 2.76 -8.20
C TYR A 507 -3.12 3.07 -9.68
N GLN A 508 -2.81 4.28 -10.15
CA GLN A 508 -3.15 4.75 -11.52
C GLN A 508 -2.00 5.46 -12.26
N GLN A 509 -0.75 5.35 -11.80
CA GLN A 509 0.38 5.89 -12.56
C GLN A 509 1.59 4.96 -12.52
N ASN A 510 1.64 4.03 -13.47
CA ASN A 510 2.88 3.67 -14.13
C ASN A 510 2.77 4.07 -15.64
N PRO A 511 3.63 4.95 -16.18
CA PRO A 511 3.47 5.50 -17.53
C PRO A 511 3.88 4.55 -18.66
N TYR A 512 4.21 3.29 -18.38
CA TYR A 512 4.79 2.39 -19.37
C TYR A 512 4.29 0.96 -19.17
N SER A 513 3.35 0.52 -20.00
CA SER A 513 3.39 -0.82 -20.62
C SER A 513 2.29 -0.94 -21.67
N HIS A 514 2.66 -1.64 -22.74
CA HIS A 514 1.88 -1.91 -23.93
C HIS A 514 1.30 -3.33 -23.86
N HIS A 515 0.20 -3.49 -24.60
CA HIS A 515 -0.31 -4.72 -25.22
C HIS A 515 -1.30 -5.60 -24.43
N ASN A 516 -2.52 -5.62 -25.00
CA ASN A 516 -3.57 -6.64 -24.94
C ASN A 516 -3.66 -7.20 -26.38
N PRO A 517 -4.18 -8.42 -26.68
CA PRO A 517 -5.64 -8.55 -26.84
C PRO A 517 -6.21 -9.97 -26.63
N ASN A 518 -7.33 -10.10 -25.92
CA ASN A 518 -8.64 -10.35 -26.55
C ASN A 518 -9.74 -10.55 -25.50
N ASP A 519 -10.66 -9.59 -25.48
CA ASP A 519 -11.99 -9.70 -24.88
C ASP A 519 -13.07 -9.84 -25.96
N ASN A 520 -14.10 -10.66 -25.71
CA ASN A 520 -15.37 -10.54 -26.43
C ASN A 520 -16.58 -10.87 -25.53
N TYR A 521 -17.16 -9.84 -24.92
CA TYR A 521 -18.50 -9.89 -24.28
C TYR A 521 -19.62 -9.55 -25.28
N GLY A 522 -20.81 -10.12 -25.04
CA GLY A 522 -22.08 -9.69 -25.63
C GLY A 522 -23.10 -9.25 -24.55
N PRO A 523 -23.99 -8.25 -24.80
CA PRO A 523 -24.68 -7.46 -23.77
C PRO A 523 -26.21 -7.63 -23.72
N SER A 524 -26.90 -7.07 -22.69
CA SER A 524 -28.32 -6.60 -22.72
C SER A 524 -28.69 -5.85 -21.41
N ASN A 525 -28.92 -4.52 -21.41
CA ASN A 525 -30.17 -3.74 -21.65
C ASN A 525 -31.28 -3.86 -20.59
N TYR A 526 -31.80 -2.74 -20.05
CA TYR A 526 -33.24 -2.36 -19.96
C TYR A 526 -33.45 -0.89 -19.49
N GLN A 527 -34.51 -0.27 -20.02
CA GLN A 527 -34.91 1.15 -19.96
C GLN A 527 -35.94 1.50 -18.86
N GLU A 528 -36.08 2.82 -18.65
CA GLU A 528 -36.97 3.62 -17.78
C GLU A 528 -38.48 3.30 -17.72
N GLN A 529 -39.16 3.79 -16.66
CA GLN A 529 -40.35 4.67 -16.80
C GLN A 529 -40.80 5.43 -15.51
N GLN A 530 -41.47 6.56 -15.72
CA GLN A 530 -41.80 7.69 -14.83
C GLN A 530 -43.16 7.64 -14.09
N GLN A 531 -43.34 8.54 -13.09
CA GLN A 531 -44.53 9.39 -12.71
C GLN A 531 -44.65 9.47 -11.15
N GLY A 532 -45.01 10.56 -10.44
CA GLY A 532 -45.43 11.94 -10.67
C GLY A 532 -46.14 12.48 -9.39
N GLY A 533 -46.08 13.78 -9.06
CA GLY A 533 -46.91 14.38 -7.97
C GLY A 533 -46.48 15.79 -7.47
N ARG A 534 -47.42 16.76 -7.46
CA ARG A 534 -47.26 18.25 -7.38
C ARG A 534 -47.62 18.90 -6.03
N GLY A 535 -47.11 20.15 -5.83
CA GLY A 535 -47.79 21.34 -5.19
C GLY A 535 -47.28 21.73 -3.78
N TYR A 536 -47.02 22.98 -3.36
CA TYR A 536 -47.52 24.33 -3.73
C TYR A 536 -46.52 25.46 -3.36
N GLU A 537 -46.57 26.59 -4.10
CA GLU A 537 -45.92 27.90 -3.82
C GLU A 537 -46.70 28.79 -2.82
N MET A 538 -46.06 29.83 -2.26
CA MET A 538 -46.55 31.25 -2.19
C MET A 538 -45.52 32.19 -1.49
N THR A 539 -45.31 33.39 -2.07
CA THR A 539 -44.54 34.58 -1.57
C THR A 539 -45.35 35.86 -1.93
N PRO A 540 -45.01 37.15 -1.60
CA PRO A 540 -44.27 37.82 -0.49
C PRO A 540 -45.00 39.09 0.09
N LEU A 541 -44.46 39.78 1.14
CA LEU A 541 -44.67 41.25 1.35
C LEU A 541 -43.67 41.95 2.32
N ASN A 542 -42.62 42.54 1.71
CA ASN A 542 -41.94 43.86 1.84
C ASN A 542 -41.83 44.69 3.15
N SER A 543 -40.61 45.14 3.52
CA SER A 543 -40.18 46.58 3.45
C SER A 543 -38.72 46.88 3.92
N GLN A 544 -37.82 47.16 2.94
CA GLN A 544 -36.67 48.10 2.89
C GLN A 544 -35.42 47.95 3.83
N PRO A 545 -34.27 48.62 3.54
CA PRO A 545 -33.26 48.23 2.55
C PRO A 545 -31.87 48.10 3.20
N PHE A 546 -31.24 46.93 3.13
CA PHE A 546 -29.85 46.76 3.58
C PHE A 546 -28.96 46.33 2.42
N GLN A 547 -27.75 46.88 2.45
CA GLN A 547 -26.67 46.80 1.47
C GLN A 547 -26.52 45.40 0.84
N GLN A 548 -26.22 45.36 -0.47
CA GLN A 548 -26.07 44.15 -1.28
C GLN A 548 -25.18 43.10 -0.58
N ALA A 549 -25.83 42.18 0.12
CA ALA A 549 -25.25 40.91 0.51
C ALA A 549 -25.14 40.07 -0.78
N THR A 550 -23.93 39.61 -1.09
CA THR A 550 -23.70 38.58 -2.09
C THR A 550 -24.54 37.36 -1.71
N ASN A 551 -25.57 37.08 -2.50
CA ASN A 551 -26.54 36.02 -2.22
C ASN A 551 -25.80 34.67 -2.12
N PRO A 552 -25.66 34.06 -0.92
CA PRO A 552 -24.89 32.83 -0.72
C PRO A 552 -25.41 31.68 -1.60
N GLN A 553 -26.72 31.68 -1.85
CA GLN A 553 -27.39 30.69 -2.70
C GLN A 553 -26.92 30.73 -4.16
N ALA A 554 -26.61 31.92 -4.69
CA ALA A 554 -26.16 32.08 -6.08
C ALA A 554 -24.76 31.50 -6.29
N PHE A 555 -23.87 31.67 -5.30
CA PHE A 555 -22.53 31.08 -5.33
C PHE A 555 -22.58 29.53 -5.33
N PHE A 556 -23.34 28.94 -4.40
CA PHE A 556 -23.44 27.48 -4.34
C PHE A 556 -24.16 26.88 -5.56
N SER A 557 -25.14 27.60 -6.13
CA SER A 557 -25.76 27.22 -7.40
C SER A 557 -24.74 27.23 -8.53
N GLU A 558 -23.91 28.28 -8.64
CA GLU A 558 -22.86 28.39 -9.66
C GLU A 558 -21.80 27.29 -9.51
N ILE A 559 -21.38 26.96 -8.28
CA ILE A 559 -20.49 25.81 -8.02
C ILE A 559 -21.14 24.50 -8.45
N GLY A 560 -22.44 24.31 -8.18
CA GLY A 560 -23.19 23.14 -8.62
C GLY A 560 -23.21 22.99 -10.14
N GLU A 561 -23.48 24.09 -10.87
CA GLU A 561 -23.45 24.11 -12.33
C GLU A 561 -22.05 23.80 -12.89
N LEU A 562 -20.99 24.33 -12.29
CA LEU A 562 -19.63 24.07 -12.74
C LEU A 562 -19.19 22.63 -12.47
N ARG A 563 -19.65 22.03 -11.38
CA ARG A 563 -19.46 20.59 -11.14
C ARG A 563 -20.17 19.76 -12.19
N GLN A 564 -21.40 20.12 -12.56
CA GLN A 564 -22.14 19.42 -13.62
C GLN A 564 -21.44 19.58 -14.98
N LEU A 565 -21.00 20.79 -15.33
CA LEU A 565 -20.24 21.04 -16.55
C LEU A 565 -18.95 20.19 -16.62
N ASN A 566 -18.26 20.03 -15.49
CA ASN A 566 -17.09 19.16 -15.41
C ASN A 566 -17.44 17.67 -15.59
N THR A 567 -18.60 17.23 -15.10
CA THR A 567 -19.13 15.88 -15.36
C THR A 567 -19.46 15.68 -16.84
N ASP A 568 -20.06 16.68 -17.49
CA ASP A 568 -20.42 16.64 -18.90
C ASP A 568 -19.16 16.57 -19.78
N ILE A 569 -18.11 17.33 -19.45
CA ILE A 569 -16.79 17.24 -20.09
C ILE A 569 -16.23 15.81 -19.97
N ASN A 570 -16.33 15.18 -18.79
CA ASN A 570 -15.87 13.81 -18.59
C ASN A 570 -16.65 12.78 -19.42
N ALA A 571 -17.95 12.99 -19.65
CA ALA A 571 -18.75 12.15 -20.52
C ALA A 571 -18.33 12.33 -22.00
N LYS A 572 -18.08 13.57 -22.43
CA LYS A 572 -17.56 13.85 -23.79
C LYS A 572 -16.16 13.31 -24.02
N ILE A 573 -15.30 13.29 -23.00
CA ILE A 573 -13.98 12.63 -23.07
C ILE A 573 -14.14 11.11 -23.29
N SER A 574 -15.12 10.46 -22.66
CA SER A 574 -15.42 9.05 -22.95
C SER A 574 -15.97 8.85 -24.38
N GLU A 575 -16.80 9.79 -24.86
CA GLU A 575 -17.36 9.76 -26.22
C GLU A 575 -16.26 9.87 -27.28
N ILE A 576 -15.35 10.84 -27.15
CA ILE A 576 -14.24 11.01 -28.09
C ILE A 576 -13.29 9.81 -28.06
N GLU A 577 -13.03 9.21 -26.89
CA GLU A 577 -12.22 7.99 -26.76
C GLU A 577 -12.82 6.82 -27.55
N SER A 578 -14.14 6.63 -27.47
CA SER A 578 -14.86 5.60 -28.22
C SER A 578 -14.79 5.85 -29.74
N LEU A 579 -15.04 7.09 -30.18
CA LEU A 579 -15.00 7.45 -31.60
C LEU A 579 -13.58 7.33 -32.18
N GLN A 580 -12.56 7.70 -31.41
CA GLN A 580 -11.16 7.53 -31.75
C GLN A 580 -10.79 6.04 -31.87
N HIS A 581 -11.27 5.20 -30.95
CA HIS A 581 -11.09 3.75 -31.04
C HIS A 581 -11.77 3.15 -32.29
N GLU A 582 -12.99 3.59 -32.60
CA GLU A 582 -13.72 3.17 -33.79
C GLU A 582 -12.99 3.59 -35.08
N SER A 583 -12.45 4.81 -35.12
CA SER A 583 -11.67 5.33 -36.25
C SER A 583 -10.48 4.43 -36.60
N LEU A 584 -9.84 3.80 -35.62
CA LEU A 584 -8.70 2.89 -35.83
C LEU A 584 -9.12 1.57 -36.53
N GLY A 585 -10.39 1.17 -36.46
CA GLY A 585 -10.88 -0.10 -37.03
C GLY A 585 -11.52 -0.01 -38.42
N GLN A 586 -11.82 1.20 -38.90
CA GLN A 586 -12.52 1.42 -40.16
C GLN A 586 -11.56 1.38 -41.37
N VAL A 587 -12.01 0.78 -42.48
CA VAL A 587 -11.19 0.51 -43.68
C VAL A 587 -11.70 1.26 -44.92
N ASP A 588 -12.97 1.71 -44.91
CA ASP A 588 -13.56 2.46 -46.01
C ASP A 588 -13.46 3.98 -45.81
N GLU A 589 -13.17 4.70 -46.90
CA GLU A 589 -12.92 6.14 -46.91
C GLU A 589 -14.14 6.97 -46.45
N TYR A 590 -15.36 6.48 -46.70
CA TYR A 590 -16.58 7.14 -46.30
C TYR A 590 -16.79 7.12 -44.78
N SER A 591 -16.63 5.94 -44.14
CA SER A 591 -16.77 5.79 -42.68
C SER A 591 -15.66 6.52 -41.95
N ILE A 592 -14.41 6.44 -42.44
CA ILE A 592 -13.28 7.19 -41.86
C ILE A 592 -13.57 8.69 -41.86
N SER A 593 -14.09 9.23 -42.97
CA SER A 593 -14.47 10.65 -43.05
C SER A 593 -15.61 11.01 -42.10
N GLN A 594 -16.60 10.14 -41.92
CA GLN A 594 -17.73 10.39 -41.03
C GLN A 594 -17.32 10.36 -39.55
N THR A 595 -16.53 9.36 -39.16
CA THR A 595 -16.01 9.22 -37.79
C THR A 595 -15.05 10.36 -37.45
N SER A 596 -14.17 10.74 -38.38
CA SER A 596 -13.28 11.90 -38.21
C SER A 596 -14.06 13.20 -38.00
N ALA A 597 -15.16 13.41 -38.73
CA ALA A 597 -16.04 14.57 -38.53
C ALA A 597 -16.72 14.57 -37.14
N SER A 598 -17.12 13.39 -36.64
CA SER A 598 -17.67 13.25 -35.27
C SER A 598 -16.62 13.51 -34.20
N VAL A 599 -15.39 13.02 -34.37
CA VAL A 599 -14.26 13.29 -33.47
C VAL A 599 -13.97 14.79 -33.42
N ASP A 600 -13.94 15.46 -34.58
CA ASP A 600 -13.72 16.91 -34.67
C ASP A 600 -14.82 17.70 -33.95
N ALA A 601 -16.09 17.28 -34.11
CA ALA A 601 -17.22 17.92 -33.44
C ALA A 601 -17.13 17.80 -31.92
N VAL A 602 -16.87 16.59 -31.40
CA VAL A 602 -16.75 16.35 -29.95
C VAL A 602 -15.51 17.05 -29.37
N ALA A 603 -14.38 17.05 -30.08
CA ALA A 603 -13.17 17.77 -29.66
C ALA A 603 -13.42 19.28 -29.56
N ALA A 604 -14.17 19.85 -30.50
CA ALA A 604 -14.56 21.27 -30.46
C ALA A 604 -15.48 21.57 -29.26
N GLU A 605 -16.44 20.69 -28.97
CA GLU A 605 -17.32 20.80 -27.79
C GLU A 605 -16.51 20.74 -26.49
N ILE A 606 -15.60 19.77 -26.34
CA ILE A 606 -14.72 19.64 -25.16
C ILE A 606 -13.89 20.91 -24.98
N SER A 607 -13.29 21.41 -26.06
CA SER A 607 -12.45 22.62 -26.01
C SER A 607 -13.26 23.86 -25.61
N GLN A 608 -14.50 23.99 -26.11
CA GLN A 608 -15.40 25.08 -25.73
C GLN A 608 -15.80 24.99 -24.24
N MET A 609 -16.16 23.80 -23.76
CA MET A 609 -16.55 23.58 -22.37
C MET A 609 -15.38 23.79 -21.42
N ASN A 610 -14.17 23.34 -21.78
CA ASN A 610 -12.95 23.55 -21.01
C ASN A 610 -12.63 25.04 -20.85
N ARG A 611 -12.70 25.83 -21.93
CA ARG A 611 -12.49 27.28 -21.85
C ARG A 611 -13.54 27.96 -20.96
N SER A 612 -14.82 27.60 -21.14
CA SER A 612 -15.91 28.13 -20.32
C SER A 612 -15.74 27.82 -18.83
N LEU A 613 -15.40 26.57 -18.50
CA LEU A 613 -15.17 26.13 -17.12
C LEU A 613 -13.96 26.83 -16.51
N ALA A 614 -12.85 26.92 -17.23
CA ALA A 614 -11.65 27.63 -16.80
C ALA A 614 -11.92 29.12 -16.49
N ASP A 615 -12.62 29.83 -17.38
CA ASP A 615 -12.94 31.25 -17.22
C ASP A 615 -13.89 31.50 -16.03
N ARG A 616 -14.86 30.62 -15.82
CA ARG A 616 -15.81 30.73 -14.69
C ARG A 616 -15.14 30.39 -13.35
N ILE A 617 -14.28 29.38 -13.30
CA ILE A 617 -13.46 29.07 -12.11
C ILE A 617 -12.56 30.26 -11.77
N ARG A 618 -11.90 30.87 -12.76
CA ARG A 618 -11.08 32.07 -12.58
C ARG A 618 -11.88 33.24 -12.01
N THR A 619 -13.07 33.48 -12.56
CA THR A 619 -13.96 34.56 -12.12
C THR A 619 -14.46 34.35 -10.70
N LEU A 620 -14.76 33.11 -10.31
CA LEU A 620 -15.13 32.79 -8.94
C LEU A 620 -13.95 32.96 -7.99
N LYS A 621 -12.75 32.50 -8.37
CA LYS A 621 -11.54 32.59 -7.55
C LYS A 621 -11.19 34.05 -7.21
N SER A 622 -11.33 34.97 -8.16
CA SER A 622 -11.09 36.40 -7.90
C SER A 622 -12.16 37.03 -7.00
N LYS A 623 -13.43 36.60 -7.11
CA LYS A 623 -14.54 37.09 -6.27
C LYS A 623 -14.52 36.53 -4.86
N THR A 624 -13.92 35.37 -4.63
CA THR A 624 -13.88 34.69 -3.32
C THR A 624 -12.54 34.81 -2.60
N ALA A 625 -11.59 35.60 -3.10
CA ALA A 625 -10.24 35.71 -2.54
C ALA A 625 -10.21 36.08 -1.04
N ASN A 626 -11.21 36.84 -0.57
CA ASN A 626 -11.29 37.30 0.82
C ASN A 626 -12.25 36.46 1.70
N ASP A 627 -12.78 35.35 1.18
CA ASP A 627 -13.73 34.48 1.88
C ASP A 627 -13.16 33.05 1.94
N THR A 628 -12.60 32.68 3.08
CA THR A 628 -11.85 31.43 3.28
C THR A 628 -12.69 30.19 2.97
N GLU A 629 -13.98 30.20 3.30
CA GLU A 629 -14.88 29.07 3.08
C GLU A 629 -15.24 28.92 1.59
N LYS A 630 -15.60 30.02 0.92
CA LYS A 630 -15.92 29.99 -0.51
C LYS A 630 -14.69 29.73 -1.37
N SER A 631 -13.54 30.28 -1.00
CA SER A 631 -12.24 30.04 -1.65
C SER A 631 -11.85 28.55 -1.60
N GLY A 632 -12.12 27.88 -0.47
CA GLY A 632 -11.92 26.44 -0.34
C GLY A 632 -12.74 25.63 -1.35
N GLN A 633 -14.00 25.98 -1.58
CA GLN A 633 -14.86 25.27 -2.55
C GLN A 633 -14.44 25.51 -4.00
N VAL A 634 -14.04 26.74 -4.35
CA VAL A 634 -13.49 27.06 -5.67
C VAL A 634 -12.18 26.30 -5.91
N THR A 635 -11.34 26.16 -4.88
CA THR A 635 -10.09 25.41 -4.95
C THR A 635 -10.33 23.92 -5.20
N VAL A 636 -11.33 23.31 -4.56
CA VAL A 636 -11.72 21.92 -4.84
C VAL A 636 -12.20 21.76 -6.28
N LEU A 637 -13.05 22.67 -6.76
CA LEU A 637 -13.54 22.67 -8.14
C LEU A 637 -12.39 22.81 -9.16
N GLN A 638 -11.43 23.71 -8.90
CA GLN A 638 -10.22 23.88 -9.70
C GLN A 638 -9.44 22.55 -9.80
N ARG A 639 -9.16 21.90 -8.67
CA ARG A 639 -8.46 20.60 -8.65
C ARG A 639 -9.21 19.52 -9.40
N THR A 640 -10.54 19.47 -9.32
CA THR A 640 -11.35 18.49 -10.06
C THR A 640 -11.32 18.75 -11.57
N PHE A 641 -11.32 20.01 -11.98
CA PHE A 641 -11.13 20.39 -13.39
C PHE A 641 -9.73 20.02 -13.91
N GLU A 642 -8.67 20.30 -13.15
CA GLU A 642 -7.30 19.88 -13.48
C GLU A 642 -7.19 18.36 -13.70
N LYS A 643 -7.89 17.56 -12.88
CA LYS A 643 -7.95 16.09 -13.08
C LYS A 643 -8.62 15.72 -14.40
N THR A 644 -9.62 16.49 -14.83
CA THR A 644 -10.40 16.25 -16.05
C THR A 644 -9.57 16.59 -17.30
N ILE A 645 -8.82 17.70 -17.26
CA ILE A 645 -7.85 18.06 -18.31
C ILE A 645 -6.74 17.00 -18.43
N ASN A 646 -6.18 16.53 -17.32
CA ASN A 646 -5.17 15.47 -17.33
C ASN A 646 -5.70 14.16 -17.94
N ARG A 647 -6.94 13.78 -17.62
CA ARG A 647 -7.59 12.62 -18.24
C ARG A 647 -7.73 12.81 -19.74
N TYR A 648 -8.17 13.98 -20.20
CA TYR A 648 -8.28 14.25 -21.63
C TYR A 648 -6.92 14.15 -22.35
N GLN A 649 -5.87 14.69 -21.73
CA GLN A 649 -4.51 14.57 -22.25
C GLN A 649 -4.06 13.11 -22.40
N GLN A 650 -4.38 12.25 -21.44
CA GLN A 650 -4.03 10.83 -21.49
C GLN A 650 -4.73 10.09 -22.63
N VAL A 651 -6.03 10.36 -22.85
CA VAL A 651 -6.81 9.78 -23.96
C VAL A 651 -6.18 10.15 -25.31
N GLU A 652 -5.85 11.42 -25.50
CA GLU A 652 -5.24 11.91 -26.74
C GLU A 652 -3.82 11.34 -26.98
N VAL A 653 -2.99 11.22 -25.93
CA VAL A 653 -1.66 10.59 -26.04
C VAL A 653 -1.79 9.10 -26.39
N ALA A 654 -2.73 8.39 -25.77
CA ALA A 654 -2.98 6.98 -26.07
C ALA A 654 -3.45 6.79 -27.51
N HIS A 655 -4.33 7.67 -28.01
CA HIS A 655 -4.78 7.65 -29.39
C HIS A 655 -3.63 7.97 -30.36
N GLN A 656 -2.85 9.03 -30.13
CA GLN A 656 -1.67 9.37 -30.95
C GLN A 656 -0.72 8.19 -31.13
N ARG A 657 -0.45 7.45 -30.04
CA ARG A 657 0.40 6.26 -30.04
C ARG A 657 -0.16 5.17 -30.93
N LYS A 658 -1.44 4.83 -30.77
CA LYS A 658 -2.12 3.81 -31.61
C LYS A 658 -2.14 4.21 -33.09
N THR A 659 -2.39 5.49 -33.39
CA THR A 659 -2.35 6.01 -34.76
C THR A 659 -0.95 5.88 -35.39
N ARG A 660 0.12 6.15 -34.63
CA ARG A 660 1.51 5.97 -35.10
C ARG A 660 1.83 4.50 -35.40
N GLU A 661 1.40 3.58 -34.56
CA GLU A 661 1.57 2.13 -34.80
C GLU A 661 0.88 1.68 -36.09
N GLN A 662 -0.32 2.20 -36.37
CA GLN A 662 -1.02 1.91 -37.62
C GLN A 662 -0.31 2.46 -38.85
N ILE A 663 0.23 3.68 -38.78
CA ILE A 663 1.04 4.25 -39.87
C ILE A 663 2.25 3.36 -40.16
N VAL A 664 2.97 2.89 -39.13
CA VAL A 664 4.11 1.97 -39.28
C VAL A 664 3.68 0.65 -39.91
N ARG A 665 2.52 0.11 -39.49
CA ARG A 665 1.97 -1.13 -40.06
C ARG A 665 1.64 -0.97 -41.55
N GLN A 666 0.98 0.13 -41.93
CA GLN A 666 0.66 0.41 -43.34
C GLN A 666 1.92 0.70 -44.17
N TYR A 667 2.91 1.35 -43.57
CA TYR A 667 4.21 1.60 -44.21
C TYR A 667 4.91 0.29 -44.56
N ARG A 668 5.00 -0.66 -43.62
CA ARG A 668 5.60 -1.99 -43.85
C ARG A 668 4.84 -2.81 -44.89
N ILE A 669 3.52 -2.67 -44.98
CA ILE A 669 2.70 -3.36 -46.00
C ILE A 669 2.99 -2.82 -47.41
N ALA A 670 3.15 -1.50 -47.54
CA ALA A 670 3.46 -0.86 -48.82
C ALA A 670 4.95 -0.99 -49.22
N ASN A 671 5.86 -1.10 -48.24
CA ASN A 671 7.30 -1.26 -48.43
C ASN A 671 7.85 -2.42 -47.55
N PRO A 672 7.78 -3.67 -48.05
CA PRO A 672 8.23 -4.86 -47.30
C PRO A 672 9.72 -4.90 -46.98
N ASP A 673 10.55 -4.14 -47.69
CA ASP A 673 12.01 -4.08 -47.52
C ASP A 673 12.44 -2.87 -46.66
N ALA A 674 11.50 -2.24 -45.93
CA ALA A 674 11.78 -1.11 -45.04
C ALA A 674 12.80 -1.47 -43.95
N THR A 675 13.82 -0.62 -43.77
CA THR A 675 14.83 -0.79 -42.71
C THR A 675 14.30 -0.34 -41.35
N ASP A 676 14.91 -0.84 -40.27
CA ASP A 676 14.53 -0.43 -38.91
C ASP A 676 14.80 1.06 -38.66
N GLU A 677 15.77 1.64 -39.37
CA GLU A 677 16.02 3.09 -39.39
C GLU A 677 14.87 3.88 -40.04
N ASP A 678 14.30 3.40 -41.16
CA ASP A 678 13.16 4.06 -41.82
C ASP A 678 11.91 4.07 -40.91
N ILE A 679 11.70 2.99 -40.15
CA ILE A 679 10.58 2.86 -39.21
C ILE A 679 10.79 3.76 -38.00
N LYS A 680 12.03 3.89 -37.53
CA LYS A 680 12.40 4.76 -36.43
C LYS A 680 12.21 6.23 -36.79
N GLU A 681 12.52 6.64 -38.02
CA GLU A 681 12.26 8.00 -38.52
C GLU A 681 10.76 8.33 -38.52
N ILE A 682 9.89 7.38 -38.90
CA ILE A 682 8.43 7.55 -38.87
C ILE A 682 7.90 7.66 -37.42
N GLN A 683 8.57 7.02 -36.47
CA GLN A 683 8.19 7.04 -35.06
C GLN A 683 8.70 8.29 -34.30
N GLU A 684 9.87 8.83 -34.67
CA GLU A 684 10.60 9.82 -33.86
C GLU A 684 10.29 11.29 -34.20
N GLY A 685 9.68 11.62 -35.34
CA GLY A 685 9.10 12.96 -35.55
C GLY A 685 9.20 13.50 -36.97
N ASP A 686 8.13 14.19 -37.40
CA ASP A 686 7.87 14.66 -38.77
C ASP A 686 7.81 13.52 -39.79
N ALA A 687 6.78 12.68 -39.65
CA ALA A 687 6.34 11.76 -40.71
C ALA A 687 5.89 12.57 -41.94
N ASN A 688 6.85 13.11 -42.70
CA ASN A 688 6.58 13.89 -43.87
C ASN A 688 5.90 12.97 -44.89
N PRO A 689 4.64 13.23 -45.28
CA PRO A 689 3.93 12.38 -46.24
C PRO A 689 4.67 12.20 -47.57
N GLN A 690 5.66 13.07 -47.84
CA GLN A 690 6.63 12.92 -48.92
C GLN A 690 7.46 11.64 -48.84
N ILE A 691 7.93 11.22 -47.65
CA ILE A 691 8.77 10.02 -47.47
C ILE A 691 8.01 8.77 -47.93
N PHE A 692 6.73 8.69 -47.56
CA PHE A 692 5.86 7.60 -48.00
C PHE A 692 5.49 7.68 -49.50
N SER A 693 5.37 8.89 -50.05
CA SER A 693 5.16 9.08 -51.48
C SER A 693 6.37 8.69 -52.34
N GLN A 694 7.59 8.77 -51.79
CA GLN A 694 8.82 8.39 -52.47
C GLN A 694 9.02 6.87 -52.44
N ALA A 695 8.70 6.21 -51.32
CA ALA A 695 8.73 4.75 -51.17
C ALA A 695 7.71 4.02 -52.06
N THR A 696 6.56 4.65 -52.33
CA THR A 696 5.49 4.08 -53.16
C THR A 696 5.70 4.21 -54.68
N MET A 697 6.66 5.05 -55.12
CA MET A 697 6.99 5.24 -56.54
C MET A 697 7.92 4.16 -57.12
N THR A 698 8.62 3.42 -56.27
CA THR A 698 9.59 2.37 -56.64
C THR A 698 8.96 0.99 -56.89
N GLY A 699 7.70 0.77 -56.47
CA GLY A 699 7.01 -0.52 -56.59
C GLY A 699 6.00 -0.61 -57.75
N GLN A 700 6.01 -1.71 -58.51
CA GLN A 700 5.09 -2.01 -59.63
C GLN A 700 3.59 -2.19 -59.27
N ARG A 701 3.15 -1.80 -58.06
CA ARG A 701 1.78 -1.99 -57.54
C ARG A 701 1.06 -0.66 -57.29
N SER A 702 0.67 0.01 -58.38
CA SER A 702 0.11 1.38 -58.37
C SER A 702 -1.24 1.54 -57.63
N GLY A 703 -2.05 0.49 -57.46
CA GLY A 703 -3.38 0.58 -56.82
C GLY A 703 -3.34 0.53 -55.27
N ALA A 704 -2.73 -0.51 -54.70
CA ALA A 704 -2.65 -0.71 -53.25
C ALA A 704 -1.77 0.35 -52.57
N ALA A 705 -0.70 0.78 -53.23
CA ALA A 705 0.19 1.83 -52.74
C ALA A 705 -0.51 3.20 -52.62
N ARG A 706 -1.46 3.51 -53.53
CA ARG A 706 -2.25 4.76 -53.48
C ARG A 706 -3.27 4.77 -52.33
N SER A 707 -3.90 3.63 -52.05
CA SER A 707 -4.83 3.49 -50.92
C SER A 707 -4.12 3.63 -49.58
N ALA A 708 -2.98 2.95 -49.42
CA ALA A 708 -2.16 3.07 -48.22
C ALA A 708 -1.67 4.52 -48.03
N LEU A 709 -1.28 5.22 -49.12
CA LEU A 709 -0.85 6.62 -49.08
C LEU A 709 -1.98 7.58 -48.65
N ALA A 710 -3.22 7.33 -49.09
CA ALA A 710 -4.37 8.10 -48.66
C ALA A 710 -4.65 7.90 -47.16
N GLU A 711 -4.58 6.66 -46.68
CA GLU A 711 -4.75 6.31 -45.26
C GLU A 711 -3.66 6.96 -44.39
N VAL A 712 -2.39 6.81 -44.76
CA VAL A 712 -1.26 7.41 -44.03
C VAL A 712 -1.37 8.94 -43.97
N ARG A 713 -1.80 9.60 -45.07
CA ARG A 713 -2.05 11.04 -45.07
C ARG A 713 -3.19 11.44 -44.14
N SER A 714 -4.28 10.68 -44.12
CA SER A 714 -5.41 10.92 -43.21
C SER A 714 -4.96 10.82 -41.74
N ARG A 715 -4.25 9.74 -41.39
CA ARG A 715 -3.73 9.52 -40.02
C ARG A 715 -2.71 10.57 -39.60
N HIS A 716 -1.89 11.04 -40.53
CA HIS A 716 -0.97 12.15 -40.27
C HIS A 716 -1.73 13.45 -39.94
N ASN A 717 -2.80 13.76 -40.68
CA ASN A 717 -3.65 14.92 -40.36
C ASN A 717 -4.31 14.79 -38.98
N ASP A 718 -4.69 13.56 -38.58
CA ASP A 718 -5.22 13.30 -37.23
C ASP A 718 -4.15 13.59 -36.16
N ILE A 719 -2.90 13.14 -36.35
CA ILE A 719 -1.79 13.44 -35.42
C ILE A 719 -1.56 14.95 -35.26
N GLN A 720 -1.60 15.72 -36.35
CA GLN A 720 -1.47 17.18 -36.29
C GLN A 720 -2.63 17.85 -35.53
N LYS A 721 -3.84 17.29 -35.59
CA LYS A 721 -4.97 17.77 -34.77
C LYS A 721 -4.73 17.47 -33.29
N ILE A 722 -4.31 16.25 -32.96
CA ILE A 722 -3.98 15.85 -31.59
C ILE A 722 -2.90 16.77 -31.01
N GLU A 723 -1.85 17.07 -31.77
CA GLU A 723 -0.76 17.96 -31.33
C GLU A 723 -1.27 19.38 -31.02
N ARG A 724 -2.19 19.91 -31.84
CA ARG A 724 -2.85 21.20 -31.55
C ARG A 724 -3.68 21.14 -30.27
N THR A 725 -4.43 20.06 -30.06
CA THR A 725 -5.17 19.82 -28.83
C THR A 725 -4.24 19.73 -27.62
N MET A 726 -3.09 19.05 -27.73
CA MET A 726 -2.08 18.95 -26.66
C MET A 726 -1.51 20.31 -26.27
N VAL A 727 -1.24 21.17 -27.26
CA VAL A 727 -0.79 22.55 -26.99
C VAL A 727 -1.89 23.35 -26.30
N GLU A 728 -3.15 23.22 -26.74
CA GLU A 728 -4.29 23.90 -26.10
C GLU A 728 -4.49 23.45 -24.64
N LEU A 729 -4.43 22.15 -24.36
CA LEU A 729 -4.55 21.62 -23.00
C LEU A 729 -3.39 22.07 -22.11
N ALA A 730 -2.16 22.10 -22.63
CA ALA A 730 -1.00 22.60 -21.90
C ALA A 730 -1.13 24.09 -21.56
N GLN A 731 -1.64 24.91 -22.48
CA GLN A 731 -1.92 26.34 -22.22
C GLN A 731 -3.01 26.53 -21.18
N LEU A 732 -4.09 25.74 -21.23
CA LEU A 732 -5.16 25.77 -20.23
C LEU A 732 -4.65 25.38 -18.84
N PHE A 733 -3.77 24.37 -18.78
CA PHE A 733 -3.16 23.91 -17.53
C PHE A 733 -2.22 24.98 -16.93
N GLU A 734 -1.37 25.58 -17.76
CA GLU A 734 -0.45 26.64 -17.35
C GLU A 734 -1.20 27.88 -16.84
N HIS A 735 -2.27 28.30 -17.53
CA HIS A 735 -3.09 29.45 -17.12
C HIS A 735 -3.83 29.23 -15.79
N MET A 736 -4.12 27.99 -15.40
CA MET A 736 -4.69 27.67 -14.08
C MET A 736 -3.64 27.70 -12.97
N ASN A 737 -2.40 27.29 -13.28
CA ASN A 737 -1.29 27.28 -12.33
C ASN A 737 -0.70 28.68 -12.07
N GLN A 738 -0.71 29.59 -13.05
CA GLN A 738 -0.21 30.96 -12.87
C GLN A 738 -0.99 31.77 -11.82
N LEU A 739 -2.28 31.47 -11.60
CA LEU A 739 -3.10 32.09 -10.55
C LEU A 739 -2.84 31.54 -9.13
N VAL A 740 -2.03 30.48 -9.00
CA VAL A 740 -1.57 29.97 -7.70
C VAL A 740 -0.33 30.74 -7.24
N VAL A 741 0.48 31.26 -8.18
CA VAL A 741 1.70 32.02 -7.90
C VAL A 741 1.40 33.44 -7.40
N GLU A 742 0.36 34.10 -7.90
CA GLU A 742 -0.06 35.45 -7.45
C GLU A 742 -0.63 35.49 -6.01
N GLN A 743 -0.93 34.35 -5.37
CA GLN A 743 -1.33 34.32 -3.94
C GLN A 743 -0.16 34.15 -2.96
N GLY A 744 1.08 34.03 -3.45
CA GLY A 744 2.28 33.96 -2.61
C GLY A 744 2.57 35.24 -1.81
N GLU A 745 2.03 36.40 -2.21
CA GLU A 745 2.24 37.69 -1.50
C GLU A 745 1.16 37.99 -0.44
N MET A 746 0.05 37.24 -0.38
CA MET A 746 -1.02 37.44 0.63
C MET A 746 -0.84 36.54 1.87
N VAL A 747 0.37 36.04 2.12
CA VAL A 747 0.74 35.31 3.34
C VAL A 747 1.25 36.26 4.43
N GLU A 748 1.79 37.43 4.06
CA GLU A 748 2.34 38.41 5.02
C GLU A 748 1.26 39.05 5.91
N GLN A 749 0.02 39.18 5.41
CA GLN A 749 -1.11 39.69 6.23
C GLN A 749 -1.74 38.64 7.16
N ILE A 750 -1.48 37.35 6.92
CA ILE A 750 -1.90 36.26 7.83
C ILE A 750 -0.87 36.13 8.96
N GLU A 751 0.41 36.39 8.69
CA GLU A 751 1.45 36.47 9.72
C GLU A 751 1.16 37.63 10.70
N ASP A 752 0.71 38.79 10.20
CA ASP A 752 0.33 39.93 11.06
C ASP A 752 -0.96 39.70 11.88
N HIS A 753 -1.97 39.01 11.34
CA HIS A 753 -3.16 38.64 12.12
C HIS A 753 -2.88 37.47 13.08
N GLY A 754 -2.02 36.52 12.69
CA GLY A 754 -1.56 35.43 13.55
C GLY A 754 -0.79 35.96 14.75
N ASN A 755 0.13 36.90 14.54
CA ASN A 755 0.87 37.58 15.61
C ASN A 755 -0.05 38.36 16.55
N LYS A 756 -1.11 39.01 16.02
CA LYS A 756 -2.08 39.75 16.83
C LYS A 756 -3.00 38.82 17.63
N VAL A 757 -3.40 37.68 17.07
CA VAL A 757 -4.17 36.65 17.78
C VAL A 757 -3.29 35.96 18.84
N GLU A 758 -2.00 35.76 18.59
CA GLU A 758 -1.05 35.25 19.58
C GLU A 758 -0.83 36.24 20.74
N GLU A 759 -0.70 37.54 20.44
CA GLU A 759 -0.57 38.61 21.44
C GLU A 759 -1.85 38.75 22.30
N ASP A 760 -3.03 38.73 21.67
CA ASP A 760 -4.32 38.81 22.36
C ASP A 760 -4.58 37.55 23.20
N THR A 761 -4.22 36.36 22.71
CA THR A 761 -4.36 35.10 23.45
C THR A 761 -3.38 35.03 24.63
N SER A 762 -2.14 35.49 24.46
CA SER A 762 -1.14 35.59 25.53
C SER A 762 -1.59 36.58 26.62
N THR A 763 -2.18 37.70 26.23
CA THR A 763 -2.72 38.70 27.15
C THR A 763 -3.95 38.17 27.90
N ALA A 764 -4.85 37.45 27.20
CA ALA A 764 -5.99 36.78 27.81
C ALA A 764 -5.56 35.72 28.84
N VAL A 765 -4.50 34.96 28.58
CA VAL A 765 -3.94 33.98 29.52
C VAL A 765 -3.36 34.68 30.77
N LYS A 766 -2.68 35.82 30.62
CA LYS A 766 -2.18 36.62 31.76
C LYS A 766 -3.31 37.19 32.61
N GLU A 767 -4.39 37.65 31.99
CA GLU A 767 -5.58 38.12 32.70
C GLU A 767 -6.26 36.97 33.45
N LEU A 768 -6.34 35.78 32.84
CA LEU A 768 -6.90 34.57 33.47
C LEU A 768 -6.09 34.14 34.70
N ASP A 769 -4.75 34.15 34.61
CA ASP A 769 -3.88 33.82 35.76
C ASP A 769 -4.02 34.85 36.89
N THR A 770 -4.16 36.14 36.54
CA THR A 770 -4.41 37.22 37.51
C THR A 770 -5.78 37.06 38.17
N ALA A 771 -6.81 36.69 37.40
CA ALA A 771 -8.14 36.39 37.90
C ALA A 771 -8.13 35.17 38.85
N ILE A 772 -7.41 34.10 38.51
CA ILE A 772 -7.25 32.92 39.37
C ILE A 772 -6.55 33.27 40.69
N LYS A 773 -5.45 34.04 40.65
CA LYS A 773 -4.74 34.53 41.83
C LYS A 773 -5.61 35.42 42.71
N SER A 774 -6.39 36.32 42.10
CA SER A 774 -7.33 37.20 42.83
C SER A 774 -8.46 36.40 43.50
N ALA A 775 -9.01 35.38 42.82
CA ALA A 775 -10.03 34.49 43.35
C ALA A 775 -9.50 33.59 44.49
N ALA A 776 -8.24 33.16 44.42
CA ALA A 776 -7.57 32.46 45.52
C ALA A 776 -7.35 33.38 46.74
N GLY A 777 -6.95 34.64 46.52
CA GLY A 777 -6.78 35.65 47.57
C GLY A 777 -8.09 36.03 48.26
N ALA A 778 -9.18 36.19 47.50
CA ALA A 778 -10.51 36.49 48.05
C ALA A 778 -11.01 35.36 48.96
N ARG A 779 -10.76 34.09 48.59
CA ARG A 779 -11.07 32.93 49.44
C ARG A 779 -10.32 32.97 50.77
N ARG A 780 -9.02 33.30 50.78
CA ARG A 780 -8.24 33.45 52.03
C ARG A 780 -8.76 34.59 52.92
N LYS A 781 -9.16 35.73 52.35
CA LYS A 781 -9.72 36.86 53.11
C LYS A 781 -11.07 36.53 53.75
N LYS A 782 -11.91 35.70 53.11
CA LYS A 782 -13.17 35.21 53.71
C LYS A 782 -12.95 34.42 55.00
N TRP A 783 -11.92 33.57 55.05
CA TRP A 783 -11.54 32.82 56.26
C TRP A 783 -11.04 33.74 57.39
N TRP A 784 -10.27 34.78 57.05
CA TRP A 784 -9.83 35.78 58.03
C TRP A 784 -10.99 36.62 58.61
N CYS A 785 -11.96 37.02 57.77
CA CYS A 785 -13.17 37.69 58.25
C CYS A 785 -14.01 36.78 59.17
N LEU A 786 -14.15 35.49 58.84
CA LEU A 786 -14.85 34.52 59.67
C LEU A 786 -14.19 34.36 61.04
N LEU A 787 -12.85 34.30 61.08
CA LEU A 787 -12.08 34.25 62.32
C LEU A 787 -12.27 35.51 63.18
N LEU A 788 -12.28 36.70 62.56
CA LEU A 788 -12.55 37.96 63.25
C LEU A 788 -13.95 38.01 63.87
N VAL A 789 -14.97 37.54 63.15
CA VAL A 789 -16.35 37.46 63.66
C VAL A 789 -16.43 36.50 64.85
N LEU A 790 -15.77 35.35 64.80
CA LEU A 790 -15.70 34.42 65.93
C LEU A 790 -15.03 35.02 67.17
N ILE A 791 -13.95 35.80 66.98
CA ILE A 791 -13.29 36.50 68.08
C ILE A 791 -14.22 37.55 68.71
N ILE A 792 -14.95 38.31 67.90
CA ILE A 792 -15.92 39.30 68.40
C ILE A 792 -17.03 38.61 69.20
N ILE A 793 -17.56 37.47 68.71
CA ILE A 793 -18.56 36.68 69.44
C ILE A 793 -17.98 36.18 70.77
N LEU A 794 -16.73 35.69 70.79
CA LEU A 794 -16.06 35.26 72.02
C LEU A 794 -15.93 36.39 73.04
N ILE A 795 -15.56 37.60 72.59
CA ILE A 795 -15.45 38.79 73.45
C ILE A 795 -16.82 39.15 74.03
N ILE A 796 -17.89 39.11 73.22
CA ILE A 796 -19.25 39.37 73.69
C ILE A 796 -19.64 38.33 74.75
N VAL A 797 -19.36 37.04 74.53
CA VAL A 797 -19.62 35.98 75.52
C VAL A 797 -18.84 36.22 76.82
N ILE A 798 -17.58 36.62 76.75
CA ILE A 798 -16.76 36.94 77.93
C ILE A 798 -17.36 38.14 78.69
N ILE A 799 -17.76 39.21 77.98
CA ILE A 799 -18.40 40.38 78.59
C ILE A 799 -19.70 39.96 79.27
N VAL A 800 -20.54 39.15 78.60
CA VAL A 800 -21.78 38.64 79.19
C VAL A 800 -21.49 37.81 80.44
N VAL A 801 -20.50 36.92 80.43
CA VAL A 801 -20.12 36.11 81.60
C VAL A 801 -19.55 36.97 82.75
N VAL A 802 -18.79 38.03 82.45
CA VAL A 802 -18.26 38.95 83.47
C VAL A 802 -19.36 39.83 84.06
N VAL A 803 -20.32 40.28 83.25
CA VAL A 803 -21.44 41.13 83.69
C VAL A 803 -22.54 40.32 84.39
N THR A 804 -22.74 39.05 84.02
CA THR A 804 -23.70 38.12 84.65
C THR A 804 -23.12 37.32 85.81
N LYS A 805 -21.83 37.51 86.14
CA LYS A 805 -21.27 37.13 87.44
C LYS A 805 -21.36 38.32 88.41
N PRO A 806 -22.49 38.53 89.10
CA PRO A 806 -22.50 39.42 90.25
C PRO A 806 -21.53 38.87 91.29
N TRP A 807 -20.75 39.78 91.83
CA TRP A 807 -20.04 39.64 93.09
C TRP A 807 -20.79 38.74 94.09
N GLN A 808 -20.32 37.52 94.31
CA GLN A 808 -20.31 36.97 95.66
C GLN A 808 -19.05 37.50 96.35
N LYS A 809 -19.18 38.66 96.99
CA LYS A 809 -18.43 38.99 98.20
C LYS A 809 -19.41 39.07 99.36
N LYS A 810 -19.81 37.90 99.84
CA LYS A 810 -19.77 37.43 101.24
C LYS A 810 -20.49 36.10 101.32
#